data_AF-A0A971U7L1-F1
#
_entry.id   AF-A0A971U7L1-F1
#
_cell.length_a   1.000
_cell.length_b   1.000
_cell.length_c   1.000
_cell.angle_alpha   90.00
_cell.angle_beta   90.00
_cell.angle_gamma   90.00
#
_symmetry.space_group_name_H-M   'P 1'
#
loop_
_entity.id
_entity.type
_entity.pdbx_description
1 polymer ?
#
loop_
_entity_poly.entity_id
_entity_poly.type
_entity_poly.pdbx_seq_one_letter_code
_entity_poly.pdbx_strand_id
1 'polypeptide(L)'
;MADNQTVIPAGPAGDAVKRALRSMFPTTDSFLRFRDNDREISRKAIPSILRFAFHESVIAAESEKAFLDFLKKNRCPAGDRSLPPGLTFSDLIETLSEHLSVNALVAQLDHLARTLGMPAVRAPMITRLKKNFLANTPKKRALIRLLAFRLAFKHPDIFWNYELLLQFPQNASGAQGVLAEKAGAAISVHLQGRGDLITPADVAWLKNELAECVDVVRMAGHLHKMSPEIIGASSFAFRCSKDPGPPEEPRLYARAVRILLAVAHQLSVRWLVCPQSNPGKRLLMIIDAGPKPEARPLEVPPGKNALWDDSGILLTEFAHLCAGLANLKGFKPCRPAGPVPGGRPADLWSVVHFWPNHFYDYVPRLLTDDMLPADAAGAVYENFRQALLFPELSSVSSSGALTVMHRCPQNSLLLIEIAKVLRARRMPHEADAVLAQVLLSQPDHPTARFMRFLIYFYAAVDKRDFAASSLAFERALAESRQITGHTETGSEVWAAVGMLHFNRAVRMIRFIRHGNGSGPGSVRQQDVLDQLGEAEQCFYRGLAASPTGQDMNCLLWLLYALSFSEFFCADPALLRGRSQSTLSDHRDIFRRVARRVLENIGWMRPQTDGASGDDNFDTVLKAALLLFARYENAMYGRSYIPGAHCLFGMLLWDFSPSLTPEVCRAVLDLFEKARAAAEKLAADRLCVYTVMAGYTPADVFIARIEKMTGLIRKPATKDARTKGSARPIPPAKARKMSCRKLMLLEADRRDSI
;
A
#
# COMPACT_ATOMS: atom_id res chain seq x y z
N MET A 1 10.39 34.89 -27.02
CA MET A 1 10.36 33.90 -28.11
C MET A 1 11.66 33.14 -28.06
N ALA A 2 11.62 31.91 -27.56
CA ALA A 2 12.75 30.99 -27.52
C ALA A 2 12.20 29.59 -27.81
N ASP A 3 12.82 28.91 -28.76
CA ASP A 3 12.50 27.57 -29.23
C ASP A 3 12.53 26.56 -28.09
N ASN A 4 11.40 25.85 -27.89
CA ASN A 4 11.31 24.68 -27.02
C ASN A 4 11.21 23.43 -27.91
N GLN A 5 12.20 23.24 -28.80
CA GLN A 5 12.34 22.06 -29.65
C GLN A 5 13.17 20.98 -28.94
N THR A 6 12.56 20.26 -28.01
CA THR A 6 12.98 18.89 -27.62
C THR A 6 11.77 18.16 -27.01
N VAL A 7 10.99 17.47 -27.84
CA VAL A 7 9.80 16.71 -27.39
C VAL A 7 10.11 15.23 -27.11
N ILE A 8 11.35 14.80 -27.36
CA ILE A 8 11.86 13.47 -27.00
C ILE A 8 13.31 13.65 -26.49
N PRO A 9 13.59 13.55 -25.18
CA PRO A 9 14.96 13.53 -24.69
C PRO A 9 15.62 12.18 -25.06
N ALA A 10 16.87 12.24 -25.52
CA ALA A 10 17.66 11.06 -25.89
C ALA A 10 18.09 10.28 -24.63
N GLY A 11 17.49 9.11 -24.42
CA GLY A 11 17.79 8.11 -23.38
C GLY A 11 16.74 6.98 -23.40
N PRO A 12 17.06 5.77 -22.89
CA PRO A 12 16.92 4.49 -23.62
C PRO A 12 15.54 4.32 -24.30
N ALA A 13 15.39 4.89 -25.51
CA ALA A 13 14.11 5.17 -26.14
C ALA A 13 13.31 3.91 -26.52
N GLY A 14 14.00 2.78 -26.75
CA GLY A 14 13.39 1.56 -27.27
C GLY A 14 12.28 1.00 -26.39
N ASP A 15 12.40 1.00 -25.07
CA ASP A 15 11.43 0.34 -24.19
C ASP A 15 10.17 1.19 -23.94
N ALA A 16 10.30 2.52 -23.90
CA ALA A 16 9.15 3.43 -23.82
C ALA A 16 8.32 3.39 -25.11
N VAL A 17 8.98 3.40 -26.27
CA VAL A 17 8.32 3.31 -27.57
C VAL A 17 7.68 1.93 -27.78
N LYS A 18 8.35 0.84 -27.38
CA LYS A 18 7.76 -0.51 -27.36
C LYS A 18 6.46 -0.54 -26.56
N ARG A 19 6.44 0.04 -25.34
CA ARG A 19 5.23 0.10 -24.52
C ARG A 19 4.13 0.95 -25.16
N ALA A 20 4.49 2.11 -25.73
CA ALA A 20 3.53 3.00 -26.38
C ALA A 20 2.86 2.34 -27.60
N LEU A 21 3.63 1.65 -28.45
CA LEU A 21 3.10 0.90 -29.59
C LEU A 21 2.22 -0.29 -29.15
N ARG A 22 2.58 -0.98 -28.06
CA ARG A 22 1.74 -2.02 -27.47
C ARG A 22 0.44 -1.47 -26.88
N SER A 23 0.47 -0.29 -26.28
CA SER A 23 -0.75 0.35 -25.78
C SER A 23 -1.68 0.77 -26.93
N MET A 24 -1.09 1.26 -28.03
CA MET A 24 -1.80 1.60 -29.26
C MET A 24 -2.39 0.37 -29.96
N PHE A 25 -1.66 -0.75 -30.00
CA PHE A 25 -2.06 -2.02 -30.60
C PHE A 25 -1.81 -3.18 -29.61
N PRO A 26 -2.77 -3.45 -28.70
CA PRO A 26 -2.57 -4.42 -27.61
C PRO A 26 -2.39 -5.85 -28.08
N THR A 27 -3.00 -6.18 -29.21
CA THR A 27 -3.05 -7.50 -29.81
C THR A 27 -2.82 -7.42 -31.32
N THR A 28 -2.43 -8.55 -31.92
CA THR A 28 -2.42 -8.69 -33.38
C THR A 28 -3.79 -8.38 -33.97
N ASP A 29 -4.86 -8.79 -33.29
CA ASP A 29 -6.23 -8.58 -33.74
C ASP A 29 -6.60 -7.10 -33.72
N SER A 30 -6.12 -6.33 -32.73
CA SER A 30 -6.30 -4.89 -32.68
C SER A 30 -5.66 -4.18 -33.88
N PHE A 31 -4.47 -4.63 -34.29
CA PHE A 31 -3.77 -4.10 -35.46
C PHE A 31 -4.47 -4.48 -36.76
N LEU A 32 -4.86 -5.75 -36.92
CA LEU A 32 -5.59 -6.22 -38.10
C LEU A 32 -6.97 -5.53 -38.22
N ARG A 33 -7.70 -5.35 -37.12
CA ARG A 33 -8.96 -4.58 -37.12
C ARG A 33 -8.76 -3.13 -37.54
N PHE A 34 -7.66 -2.48 -37.14
CA PHE A 34 -7.34 -1.14 -37.62
C PHE A 34 -7.07 -1.13 -39.12
N ARG A 35 -6.30 -2.09 -39.63
CA ARG A 35 -6.04 -2.25 -41.06
C ARG A 35 -7.33 -2.42 -41.86
N ASP A 36 -8.20 -3.31 -41.39
CA ASP A 36 -9.34 -3.82 -42.15
C ASP A 36 -10.61 -2.96 -42.00
N ASN A 37 -10.85 -2.37 -40.82
CA ASN A 37 -12.05 -1.58 -40.52
C ASN A 37 -11.87 -0.07 -40.71
N ASP A 38 -10.64 0.45 -40.70
CA ASP A 38 -10.31 1.87 -40.86
C ASP A 38 -9.44 2.11 -42.12
N ARG A 39 -9.77 1.45 -43.24
CA ARG A 39 -8.96 1.33 -44.47
C ARG A 39 -8.37 2.64 -45.00
N GLU A 40 -9.14 3.73 -45.00
CA GLU A 40 -8.68 5.03 -45.50
C GLU A 40 -7.58 5.64 -44.64
N ILE A 41 -7.63 5.41 -43.32
CA ILE A 41 -6.65 5.90 -42.36
C ILE A 41 -5.46 4.94 -42.33
N SER A 42 -5.72 3.64 -42.28
CA SER A 42 -4.69 2.61 -42.12
C SER A 42 -3.73 2.54 -43.31
N ARG A 43 -4.20 2.76 -44.55
CA ARG A 43 -3.34 2.85 -45.75
C ARG A 43 -2.24 3.90 -45.64
N LYS A 44 -2.51 5.01 -44.94
CA LYS A 44 -1.53 6.10 -44.73
C LYS A 44 -0.73 5.90 -43.44
N ALA A 45 -1.39 5.45 -42.38
CA ALA A 45 -0.77 5.32 -41.06
C ALA A 45 0.18 4.12 -40.95
N ILE A 46 -0.18 2.95 -41.51
CA ILE A 46 0.61 1.73 -41.35
C ILE A 46 2.05 1.90 -41.87
N PRO A 47 2.30 2.42 -43.09
CA PRO A 47 3.67 2.66 -43.56
C PRO A 47 4.48 3.56 -42.61
N SER A 48 3.88 4.64 -42.12
CA SER A 48 4.54 5.55 -41.17
C SER A 48 4.79 4.91 -39.81
N ILE A 49 3.87 4.10 -39.29
CA ILE A 49 4.02 3.36 -38.03
C ILE A 49 5.14 2.31 -38.15
N LEU A 50 5.22 1.59 -39.27
CA LEU A 50 6.28 0.62 -39.52
C LEU A 50 7.65 1.29 -39.62
N ARG A 51 7.73 2.40 -40.35
CA ARG A 51 8.95 3.21 -40.45
C ARG A 51 9.40 3.74 -39.09
N PHE A 52 8.46 4.27 -38.32
CA PHE A 52 8.71 4.76 -36.97
C PHE A 52 9.19 3.63 -36.04
N ALA A 53 8.53 2.47 -36.05
CA ALA A 53 8.94 1.32 -35.24
C ALA A 53 10.31 0.76 -35.65
N PHE A 54 10.66 0.80 -36.94
CA PHE A 54 11.97 0.39 -37.44
C PHE A 54 13.06 1.38 -37.01
N HIS A 55 12.83 2.69 -37.19
CA HIS A 55 13.76 3.74 -36.78
C HIS A 55 14.06 3.71 -35.27
N GLU A 56 13.03 3.48 -34.45
CA GLU A 56 13.15 3.36 -32.99
C GLU A 56 13.64 1.97 -32.52
N SER A 57 14.12 1.12 -33.44
CA SER A 57 14.65 -0.22 -33.16
C SER A 57 13.68 -1.14 -32.41
N VAL A 58 12.37 -0.97 -32.63
CA VAL A 58 11.31 -1.82 -32.05
C VAL A 58 11.13 -3.10 -32.85
N ILE A 59 11.30 -3.02 -34.18
CA ILE A 59 11.21 -4.14 -35.11
C ILE A 59 12.50 -4.27 -35.94
N ALA A 60 12.85 -5.49 -36.33
CA ALA A 60 14.10 -5.77 -37.05
C ALA A 60 14.05 -5.45 -38.55
N ALA A 61 12.85 -5.27 -39.12
CA ALA A 61 12.65 -4.91 -40.51
C ALA A 61 11.38 -4.06 -40.65
N GLU A 62 11.39 -3.06 -41.54
CA GLU A 62 10.23 -2.22 -41.88
C GLU A 62 9.18 -3.02 -42.67
N SER A 63 8.55 -3.99 -42.00
CA SER A 63 7.56 -4.88 -42.59
C SER A 63 6.42 -5.19 -41.62
N GLU A 64 5.21 -5.37 -42.16
CA GLU A 64 4.02 -5.72 -41.38
C GLU A 64 4.22 -7.04 -40.62
N LYS A 65 4.91 -8.01 -41.24
CA LYS A 65 5.24 -9.29 -40.61
C LYS A 65 6.10 -9.12 -39.35
N ALA A 66 7.16 -8.32 -39.43
CA ALA A 66 8.02 -8.05 -38.27
C ALA A 66 7.27 -7.35 -37.13
N PHE A 67 6.32 -6.47 -37.46
CA PHE A 67 5.47 -5.81 -36.47
C PHE A 67 4.45 -6.75 -35.82
N LEU A 68 3.83 -7.64 -36.60
CA LEU A 68 2.94 -8.68 -36.06
C LEU A 68 3.70 -9.66 -35.16
N ASP A 69 4.92 -10.03 -35.52
CA ASP A 69 5.77 -10.90 -34.70
C ASP A 69 6.20 -10.20 -33.40
N PHE A 70 6.48 -8.89 -33.44
CA PHE A 70 6.68 -8.07 -32.25
C PHE A 70 5.46 -8.10 -31.32
N LEU A 71 4.23 -7.92 -31.84
CA LEU A 71 3.00 -7.97 -31.03
C LEU A 71 2.74 -9.37 -30.46
N LYS A 72 3.06 -10.45 -31.20
CA LYS A 72 2.93 -11.84 -30.71
C LYS A 72 3.92 -12.15 -29.60
N LYS A 73 5.19 -11.82 -29.80
CA LYS A 73 6.27 -12.07 -28.83
C LYS A 73 6.08 -11.29 -27.53
N ASN A 74 5.48 -10.10 -27.63
CA ASN A 74 5.23 -9.21 -26.51
C ASN A 74 3.73 -9.10 -26.21
N ARG A 75 3.00 -10.23 -26.21
CA ARG A 75 1.59 -10.24 -25.79
C ARG A 75 1.44 -9.62 -24.41
N CYS A 76 0.49 -8.72 -24.26
CA CYS A 76 0.09 -8.30 -22.93
C CYS A 76 -0.60 -9.48 -22.24
N PRO A 77 -0.23 -9.86 -21.00
CA PRO A 77 -1.05 -10.80 -20.24
C PRO A 77 -2.46 -10.21 -20.11
N ALA A 78 -3.44 -10.93 -20.67
CA ALA A 78 -4.87 -10.64 -20.53
C ALA A 78 -5.34 -11.04 -19.13
N GLY A 79 -4.68 -10.51 -18.10
CA GLY A 79 -5.25 -10.49 -16.76
C GLY A 79 -6.42 -9.51 -16.79
N ASP A 80 -7.51 -9.89 -16.16
CA ASP A 80 -8.77 -9.16 -16.07
C ASP A 80 -8.54 -7.77 -15.44
N ARG A 81 -8.14 -6.80 -16.26
CA ARG A 81 -7.82 -5.43 -15.86
C ARG A 81 -8.91 -4.55 -16.45
N SER A 82 -9.98 -4.34 -15.69
CA SER A 82 -11.00 -3.35 -16.03
C SER A 82 -10.47 -1.93 -15.78
N LEU A 83 -11.05 -0.94 -16.47
CA LEU A 83 -10.86 0.45 -16.07
C LEU A 83 -11.35 0.63 -14.61
N PRO A 84 -10.72 1.49 -13.80
CA PRO A 84 -11.22 1.81 -12.48
C PRO A 84 -12.70 2.23 -12.52
N PRO A 85 -13.55 1.71 -11.61
CA PRO A 85 -14.96 2.09 -11.58
C PRO A 85 -15.09 3.59 -11.38
N GLY A 86 -15.86 4.25 -12.25
CA GLY A 86 -16.07 5.71 -12.23
C GLY A 86 -15.12 6.52 -13.12
N LEU A 87 -14.09 5.92 -13.74
CA LEU A 87 -13.20 6.63 -14.65
C LEU A 87 -13.94 7.06 -15.93
N THR A 88 -13.84 8.35 -16.29
CA THR A 88 -14.45 8.92 -17.49
C THR A 88 -13.41 9.32 -18.55
N PHE A 89 -13.88 9.58 -19.77
CA PHE A 89 -13.02 10.11 -20.83
C PHE A 89 -12.45 11.50 -20.49
N SER A 90 -13.17 12.29 -19.69
CA SER A 90 -12.66 13.59 -19.22
C SER A 90 -11.43 13.41 -18.35
N ASP A 91 -11.43 12.39 -17.47
CA ASP A 91 -10.32 12.06 -16.59
C ASP A 91 -9.07 11.61 -17.37
N LEU A 92 -9.26 10.85 -18.45
CA LEU A 92 -8.16 10.47 -19.35
C LEU A 92 -7.49 11.70 -19.96
N ILE A 93 -8.29 12.64 -20.49
CA ILE A 93 -7.77 13.85 -21.14
C ILE A 93 -7.04 14.72 -20.12
N GLU A 94 -7.57 14.79 -18.90
CA GLU A 94 -6.95 15.55 -17.81
C GLU A 94 -5.62 14.94 -17.37
N THR A 95 -5.58 13.61 -17.21
CA THR A 95 -4.35 12.84 -16.92
C THR A 95 -3.27 13.13 -17.96
N LEU A 96 -3.63 13.12 -19.25
CA LEU A 96 -2.69 13.39 -20.35
C LEU A 96 -2.31 14.87 -20.49
N SER A 97 -3.16 15.79 -20.03
CA SER A 97 -2.89 17.23 -20.09
C SER A 97 -1.99 17.71 -18.96
N GLU A 98 -1.94 17.04 -17.80
CA GLU A 98 -1.17 17.47 -16.62
C GLU A 98 -1.40 18.96 -16.27
N HIS A 99 -0.37 19.80 -16.43
CA HIS A 99 -0.41 21.27 -16.23
C HIS A 99 -0.67 22.06 -17.52
N LEU A 100 -0.77 21.38 -18.67
CA LEU A 100 -0.95 22.00 -19.98
C LEU A 100 -2.42 22.30 -20.26
N SER A 101 -2.66 23.33 -21.08
CA SER A 101 -4.00 23.56 -21.62
C SER A 101 -4.40 22.41 -22.56
N VAL A 102 -5.71 22.15 -22.69
CA VAL A 102 -6.23 21.15 -23.64
C VAL A 102 -5.74 21.45 -25.07
N ASN A 103 -5.54 22.72 -25.42
CA ASN A 103 -5.02 23.12 -26.72
C ASN A 103 -3.55 22.73 -26.91
N ALA A 104 -2.73 22.81 -25.85
CA ALA A 104 -1.36 22.33 -25.90
C ALA A 104 -1.30 20.78 -26.02
N LEU A 105 -2.19 20.05 -25.34
CA LEU A 105 -2.34 18.61 -25.53
C LEU A 105 -2.77 18.28 -26.98
N VAL A 106 -3.72 19.03 -27.54
CA VAL A 106 -4.14 18.88 -28.95
C VAL A 106 -2.97 19.09 -29.90
N ALA A 107 -2.14 20.11 -29.68
CA ALA A 107 -0.96 20.36 -30.50
C ALA A 107 0.06 19.20 -30.43
N GLN A 108 0.29 18.64 -29.24
CA GLN A 108 1.16 17.46 -29.08
C GLN A 108 0.60 16.22 -29.76
N LEU A 109 -0.70 15.95 -29.60
CA LEU A 109 -1.37 14.82 -30.24
C LEU A 109 -1.40 14.98 -31.76
N ASP A 110 -1.54 16.19 -32.28
CA ASP A 110 -1.49 16.50 -33.71
C ASP A 110 -0.07 16.30 -34.29
N HIS A 111 0.96 16.70 -33.55
CA HIS A 111 2.34 16.41 -33.93
C HIS A 111 2.60 14.90 -33.98
N LEU A 112 2.21 14.16 -32.93
CA LEU A 112 2.30 12.70 -32.91
C LEU A 112 1.50 12.05 -34.05
N ALA A 113 0.32 12.59 -34.36
CA ALA A 113 -0.50 12.10 -35.46
C ALA A 113 0.23 12.23 -36.81
N ARG A 114 0.90 13.36 -37.06
CA ARG A 114 1.72 13.57 -38.26
C ARG A 114 2.86 12.55 -38.35
N THR A 115 3.58 12.32 -37.25
CA THR A 115 4.67 11.33 -37.20
C THR A 115 4.19 9.92 -37.53
N LEU A 116 3.03 9.53 -37.02
CA LEU A 116 2.45 8.19 -37.22
C LEU A 116 1.55 8.08 -38.45
N GLY A 117 1.44 9.11 -39.30
CA GLY A 117 0.56 9.12 -40.47
C GLY A 117 -0.95 9.02 -40.14
N MET A 118 -1.33 9.43 -38.93
CA MET A 118 -2.69 9.42 -38.40
C MET A 118 -3.43 10.74 -38.69
N PRO A 119 -4.78 10.80 -38.60
CA PRO A 119 -5.53 12.02 -38.88
C PRO A 119 -5.21 13.14 -37.90
N ALA A 120 -5.20 14.38 -38.38
CA ALA A 120 -4.99 15.58 -37.57
C ALA A 120 -5.96 15.65 -36.38
N VAL A 121 -5.44 16.02 -35.22
CA VAL A 121 -6.20 16.09 -33.97
C VAL A 121 -6.66 17.52 -33.74
N ARG A 122 -7.96 17.72 -33.54
CA ARG A 122 -8.55 19.05 -33.28
C ARG A 122 -9.31 19.05 -31.97
N ALA A 123 -9.30 20.18 -31.25
CA ALA A 123 -9.99 20.36 -29.97
C ALA A 123 -11.48 19.91 -29.98
N PRO A 124 -12.28 20.16 -31.05
CA PRO A 124 -13.67 19.70 -31.09
C PRO A 124 -13.84 18.17 -31.01
N MET A 125 -12.84 17.37 -31.43
CA MET A 125 -12.90 15.91 -31.31
C MET A 125 -12.88 15.47 -29.84
N ILE A 126 -12.03 16.14 -29.04
CA ILE A 126 -11.94 15.91 -27.59
C ILE A 126 -13.22 16.40 -26.91
N THR A 127 -13.68 17.60 -27.21
CA THR A 127 -14.91 18.16 -26.61
C THR A 127 -16.14 17.28 -26.87
N ARG A 128 -16.26 16.72 -28.09
CA ARG A 128 -17.37 15.81 -28.44
C ARG A 128 -17.30 14.50 -27.66
N LEU A 129 -16.12 13.90 -27.51
CA LEU A 129 -15.93 12.68 -26.72
C LEU A 129 -16.11 12.91 -25.21
N LYS A 130 -15.77 14.09 -24.70
CA LYS A 130 -16.06 14.50 -23.31
C LYS A 130 -17.56 14.61 -23.03
N LYS A 131 -18.33 15.17 -23.98
CA LYS A 131 -19.79 15.32 -23.85
C LYS A 131 -20.52 13.99 -24.01
N ASN A 132 -20.13 13.18 -25.00
CA ASN A 132 -20.73 11.89 -25.26
C ASN A 132 -19.68 10.92 -25.82
N PHE A 133 -19.28 9.94 -25.00
CA PHE A 133 -18.23 9.00 -25.36
C PHE A 133 -18.77 7.94 -26.33
N LEU A 134 -18.65 8.22 -27.63
CA LEU A 134 -19.00 7.28 -28.70
C LEU A 134 -17.84 7.16 -29.69
N ALA A 135 -17.11 6.05 -29.63
CA ALA A 135 -15.98 5.73 -30.52
C ALA A 135 -16.41 5.12 -31.87
N ASN A 136 -17.52 5.58 -32.42
CA ASN A 136 -18.17 4.98 -33.60
C ASN A 136 -17.54 5.37 -34.95
N THR A 137 -16.74 6.45 -35.01
CA THR A 137 -16.10 6.90 -36.26
C THR A 137 -14.61 6.54 -36.32
N PRO A 138 -14.05 6.28 -37.52
CA PRO A 138 -12.62 6.01 -37.71
C PRO A 138 -11.70 7.08 -37.10
N LYS A 139 -12.05 8.37 -37.25
CA LYS A 139 -11.27 9.48 -36.69
C LYS A 139 -11.25 9.50 -35.15
N LYS A 140 -12.36 9.13 -34.50
CA LYS A 140 -12.41 9.01 -33.04
C LYS A 140 -11.62 7.80 -32.53
N ARG A 141 -11.71 6.65 -33.22
CA ARG A 141 -10.89 5.46 -32.91
C ARG A 141 -9.40 5.76 -33.06
N ALA A 142 -9.01 6.49 -34.11
CA ALA A 142 -7.65 6.94 -34.33
C ALA A 142 -7.16 7.87 -33.20
N LEU A 143 -7.99 8.80 -32.73
CA LEU A 143 -7.68 9.63 -31.56
C LEU A 143 -7.48 8.79 -30.30
N ILE A 144 -8.33 7.80 -30.01
CA ILE A 144 -8.17 6.93 -28.84
C ILE A 144 -6.86 6.12 -28.90
N ARG A 145 -6.45 5.66 -30.09
CA ARG A 145 -5.14 5.02 -30.30
C ARG A 145 -3.98 5.95 -29.98
N LEU A 146 -4.05 7.21 -30.42
CA LEU A 146 -3.02 8.22 -30.10
C LEU A 146 -2.98 8.55 -28.60
N LEU A 147 -4.15 8.59 -27.93
CA LEU A 147 -4.24 8.78 -26.49
C LEU A 147 -3.62 7.58 -25.73
N ALA A 148 -3.92 6.35 -26.15
CA ALA A 148 -3.33 5.14 -25.57
C ALA A 148 -1.79 5.11 -25.73
N PHE A 149 -1.29 5.50 -26.91
CA PHE A 149 0.15 5.63 -27.17
C PHE A 149 0.78 6.64 -26.21
N ARG A 150 0.22 7.86 -26.15
CA ARG A 150 0.77 8.95 -25.33
C ARG A 150 0.74 8.59 -23.84
N LEU A 151 -0.34 7.96 -23.38
CA LEU A 151 -0.52 7.55 -22.00
C LEU A 151 0.59 6.59 -21.58
N ALA A 152 0.82 5.52 -22.34
CA ALA A 152 1.86 4.54 -22.02
C ALA A 152 3.29 5.07 -22.20
N PHE A 153 3.48 6.10 -23.03
CA PHE A 153 4.76 6.79 -23.18
C PHE A 153 5.07 7.69 -21.97
N LYS A 154 4.07 8.43 -21.47
CA LYS A 154 4.20 9.39 -20.36
C LYS A 154 4.09 8.74 -18.97
N HIS A 155 3.18 7.79 -18.81
CA HIS A 155 2.87 7.11 -17.55
C HIS A 155 3.02 5.60 -17.74
N PRO A 156 4.25 5.05 -17.65
CA PRO A 156 4.51 3.63 -17.92
C PRO A 156 3.80 2.69 -16.93
N ASP A 157 3.43 3.20 -15.75
CA ASP A 157 2.72 2.46 -14.72
C ASP A 157 1.21 2.33 -14.99
N ILE A 158 0.64 3.18 -15.86
CA ILE A 158 -0.77 3.17 -16.21
C ILE A 158 -0.98 2.32 -17.46
N PHE A 159 -1.52 1.12 -17.26
CA PHE A 159 -1.73 0.17 -18.34
C PHE A 159 -3.13 0.29 -18.98
N TRP A 160 -3.55 1.49 -19.40
CA TRP A 160 -4.81 1.69 -20.12
C TRP A 160 -4.57 1.73 -21.63
N ASN A 161 -4.69 0.56 -22.23
CA ASN A 161 -4.47 0.37 -23.65
C ASN A 161 -5.72 0.72 -24.49
N TYR A 162 -5.59 0.74 -25.82
CA TYR A 162 -6.68 1.08 -26.72
C TYR A 162 -7.98 0.31 -26.47
N GLU A 163 -7.90 -1.00 -26.20
CA GLU A 163 -9.08 -1.84 -26.00
C GLU A 163 -9.80 -1.51 -24.69
N LEU A 164 -9.06 -1.16 -23.63
CA LEU A 164 -9.64 -0.70 -22.38
C LEU A 164 -10.26 0.68 -22.51
N LEU A 165 -9.59 1.62 -23.19
CA LEU A 165 -10.13 2.96 -23.40
C LEU A 165 -11.42 2.97 -24.24
N LEU A 166 -11.69 1.94 -25.04
CA LEU A 166 -12.97 1.80 -25.73
C LEU A 166 -14.14 1.44 -24.80
N GLN A 167 -13.86 0.96 -23.58
CA GLN A 167 -14.86 0.50 -22.62
C GLN A 167 -15.41 1.62 -21.73
N PHE A 168 -15.03 2.88 -21.95
CA PHE A 168 -15.65 4.00 -21.22
C PHE A 168 -17.18 3.97 -21.40
N PRO A 169 -17.95 4.26 -20.34
CA PRO A 169 -19.40 4.19 -20.38
C PRO A 169 -19.97 5.12 -21.46
N GLN A 170 -20.82 4.57 -22.33
CA GLN A 170 -21.31 5.24 -23.55
C GLN A 170 -22.37 6.33 -23.28
N ASN A 171 -22.86 6.44 -22.04
CA ASN A 171 -23.83 7.45 -21.62
C ASN A 171 -23.37 8.12 -20.32
N ALA A 172 -22.74 9.30 -20.40
CA ALA A 172 -22.64 10.19 -19.24
C ALA A 172 -24.02 10.82 -18.88
N SER A 173 -25.03 10.66 -19.74
CA SER A 173 -26.35 11.28 -19.61
C SER A 173 -27.43 10.36 -19.03
N GLY A 174 -27.09 9.11 -18.68
CA GLY A 174 -28.02 8.12 -18.11
C GLY A 174 -27.75 7.74 -16.65
N ALA A 175 -26.62 8.19 -16.07
CA ALA A 175 -26.52 8.28 -14.63
C ALA A 175 -27.42 9.44 -14.21
N GLN A 176 -28.49 9.16 -13.45
CA GLN A 176 -29.15 10.19 -12.64
C GLN A 176 -28.05 11.09 -12.06
N GLY A 177 -28.16 12.40 -12.30
CA GLY A 177 -27.05 13.34 -12.19
C GLY A 177 -26.13 13.01 -11.03
N VAL A 178 -24.91 12.57 -11.34
CA VAL A 178 -23.80 12.79 -10.43
C VAL A 178 -23.60 14.31 -10.48
N LEU A 179 -24.43 15.03 -9.73
CA LEU A 179 -24.10 16.35 -9.22
C LEU A 179 -22.65 16.23 -8.78
N ALA A 180 -21.76 17.04 -9.35
CA ALA A 180 -20.36 17.07 -8.94
C ALA A 180 -20.36 17.05 -7.40
N GLU A 181 -19.87 15.96 -6.82
CA GLU A 181 -20.03 15.67 -5.40
C GLU A 181 -19.40 16.83 -4.62
N LYS A 182 -20.27 17.71 -4.08
CA LYS A 182 -19.86 18.95 -3.40
C LYS A 182 -19.37 18.66 -1.98
N ALA A 183 -19.79 17.51 -1.44
CA ALA A 183 -19.34 17.02 -0.16
C ALA A 183 -17.97 16.37 -0.28
N GLY A 184 -17.18 16.46 0.78
CA GLY A 184 -15.84 15.90 0.77
C GLY A 184 -15.04 16.30 1.98
N ALA A 185 -13.73 16.18 1.86
CA ALA A 185 -12.79 16.67 2.84
C ALA A 185 -11.92 17.77 2.23
N ALA A 186 -11.47 18.72 3.04
CA ALA A 186 -10.52 19.74 2.66
C ALA A 186 -9.36 19.79 3.64
N ILE A 187 -8.16 20.09 3.16
CA ILE A 187 -7.02 20.46 4.01
C ILE A 187 -6.68 21.92 3.74
N SER A 188 -6.53 22.72 4.79
CA SER A 188 -5.89 24.03 4.73
C SER A 188 -4.49 23.93 5.32
N VAL A 189 -3.51 24.50 4.62
CA VAL A 189 -2.10 24.47 4.96
C VAL A 189 -1.63 25.90 5.16
N HIS A 190 -1.04 26.18 6.32
CA HIS A 190 -0.64 27.51 6.75
C HIS A 190 0.82 27.48 7.19
N LEU A 191 1.66 28.30 6.55
CA LEU A 191 3.01 28.56 7.01
C LEU A 191 3.02 29.82 7.87
N GLN A 192 3.41 29.68 9.14
CA GLN A 192 3.36 30.75 10.13
C GLN A 192 4.72 30.99 10.78
N GLY A 193 5.04 32.25 11.04
CA GLY A 193 6.19 32.63 11.86
C GLY A 193 5.93 32.40 13.35
N ARG A 194 6.93 31.88 14.04
CA ARG A 194 7.02 31.72 15.50
C ARG A 194 8.21 32.53 16.05
N GLY A 195 8.40 33.73 15.53
CA GLY A 195 9.54 34.60 15.83
C GLY A 195 10.31 35.00 14.57
N ASP A 196 10.35 34.13 13.56
CA ASP A 196 10.98 34.44 12.27
C ASP A 196 9.95 34.86 11.21
N LEU A 197 10.40 35.69 10.27
CA LEU A 197 9.61 36.14 9.12
C LEU A 197 9.47 35.02 8.08
N ILE A 198 8.28 34.90 7.50
CA ILE A 198 8.04 34.05 6.34
C ILE A 198 8.54 34.77 5.09
N THR A 199 9.51 34.15 4.42
CA THR A 199 10.15 34.70 3.22
C THR A 199 9.46 34.21 1.94
N PRO A 200 9.61 34.90 0.80
CA PRO A 200 9.11 34.42 -0.48
C PRO A 200 9.64 33.04 -0.87
N ALA A 201 10.87 32.71 -0.47
CA ALA A 201 11.47 31.39 -0.71
C ALA A 201 10.72 30.29 0.05
N ASP A 202 10.25 30.55 1.27
CA ASP A 202 9.48 29.57 2.04
C ASP A 202 8.11 29.29 1.39
N VAL A 203 7.45 30.33 0.87
CA VAL A 203 6.15 30.20 0.17
C VAL A 203 6.33 29.46 -1.15
N ALA A 204 7.41 29.75 -1.89
CA ALA A 204 7.74 29.05 -3.13
C ALA A 204 8.03 27.56 -2.87
N TRP A 205 8.80 27.26 -1.81
CA TRP A 205 9.04 25.89 -1.37
C TRP A 205 7.72 25.17 -1.07
N LEU A 206 6.85 25.77 -0.25
CA LEU A 206 5.58 25.17 0.14
C LEU A 206 4.71 24.86 -1.08
N LYS A 207 4.59 25.80 -2.02
CA LYS A 207 3.81 25.61 -3.23
C LYS A 207 4.31 24.43 -4.08
N ASN A 208 5.62 24.31 -4.24
CA ASN A 208 6.22 23.27 -5.07
C ASN A 208 6.10 21.89 -4.41
N GLU A 209 6.48 21.79 -3.13
CA GLU A 209 6.43 20.54 -2.37
C GLU A 209 5.03 19.98 -2.23
N LEU A 210 4.05 20.85 -2.10
CA LEU A 210 2.67 20.46 -1.96
C LEU A 210 2.11 19.86 -3.26
N ALA A 211 2.54 20.37 -4.41
CA ALA A 211 2.25 19.73 -5.70
C ALA A 211 2.93 18.36 -5.80
N GLU A 212 4.20 18.27 -5.40
CA GLU A 212 4.95 17.00 -5.39
C GLU A 212 4.36 15.97 -4.42
N CYS A 213 3.93 16.37 -3.22
CA CYS A 213 3.29 15.50 -2.25
C CYS A 213 1.98 14.93 -2.81
N VAL A 214 1.19 15.76 -3.49
CA VAL A 214 -0.01 15.29 -4.21
C VAL A 214 0.40 14.25 -5.26
N ASP A 215 1.46 14.48 -6.03
CA ASP A 215 1.92 13.51 -7.04
C ASP A 215 2.50 12.23 -6.43
N VAL A 216 3.22 12.30 -5.31
CA VAL A 216 3.76 11.13 -4.60
C VAL A 216 2.64 10.29 -3.99
N VAL A 217 1.58 10.91 -3.48
CA VAL A 217 0.41 10.19 -2.94
C VAL A 217 -0.43 9.53 -4.07
N ARG A 218 -0.22 9.87 -5.36
CA ARG A 218 -0.87 9.23 -6.53
C ARG A 218 -0.36 7.82 -6.87
N MET A 219 0.39 7.17 -5.99
CA MET A 219 1.01 5.83 -6.18
C MET A 219 0.03 4.66 -6.38
N ALA A 220 -1.28 4.90 -6.41
CA ALA A 220 -2.25 3.95 -6.96
C ALA A 220 -3.46 4.71 -7.52
N GLY A 221 -3.40 5.17 -8.78
CA GLY A 221 -4.53 5.31 -9.72
C GLY A 221 -5.84 6.01 -9.27
N HIS A 222 -5.88 6.72 -8.15
CA HIS A 222 -7.15 6.96 -7.44
C HIS A 222 -7.38 8.41 -7.02
N LEU A 223 -6.84 9.39 -7.75
CA LEU A 223 -7.20 10.79 -7.52
C LEU A 223 -7.38 11.57 -8.82
N HIS A 224 -8.58 12.15 -8.95
CA HIS A 224 -8.87 13.25 -9.85
C HIS A 224 -8.10 14.48 -9.38
N LYS A 225 -7.66 15.29 -10.34
CA LYS A 225 -6.89 16.53 -10.21
C LYS A 225 -7.21 17.34 -8.95
N MET A 226 -6.24 17.49 -8.05
CA MET A 226 -6.26 18.51 -7.00
C MET A 226 -5.18 19.55 -7.30
N SER A 227 -5.60 20.73 -7.74
CA SER A 227 -4.72 21.90 -7.80
C SER A 227 -4.77 22.63 -6.46
N PRO A 228 -3.61 23.04 -5.90
CA PRO A 228 -3.58 23.95 -4.75
C PRO A 228 -4.42 25.19 -5.04
N GLU A 229 -5.36 25.51 -4.14
CA GLU A 229 -6.01 26.81 -4.12
C GLU A 229 -5.25 27.74 -3.18
N ILE A 230 -4.91 28.94 -3.63
CA ILE A 230 -4.28 29.94 -2.77
C ILE A 230 -5.40 30.60 -1.96
N ILE A 231 -5.33 30.49 -0.64
CA ILE A 231 -6.31 31.09 0.29
C ILE A 231 -5.73 32.25 1.11
N GLY A 232 -4.41 32.45 1.04
CA GLY A 232 -3.71 33.57 1.68
C GLY A 232 -2.25 33.65 1.22
N ALA A 233 -1.52 34.67 1.69
CA ALA A 233 -0.14 34.93 1.27
C ALA A 233 0.83 33.77 1.55
N SER A 234 0.61 33.04 2.65
CA SER A 234 1.38 31.85 3.05
C SER A 234 0.47 30.65 3.29
N SER A 235 -0.68 30.60 2.62
CA SER A 235 -1.72 29.59 2.89
C SER A 235 -2.36 29.02 1.64
N PHE A 236 -2.51 27.69 1.63
CA PHE A 236 -3.03 26.91 0.51
C PHE A 236 -4.14 25.95 0.98
N ALA A 237 -5.05 25.57 0.09
CA ALA A 237 -6.09 24.58 0.37
C ALA A 237 -6.22 23.53 -0.74
N PHE A 238 -6.68 22.34 -0.34
CA PHE A 238 -6.99 21.21 -1.24
C PHE A 238 -8.31 20.60 -0.84
N ARG A 239 -9.03 20.05 -1.82
CA ARG A 239 -10.32 19.38 -1.58
C ARG A 239 -10.36 18.02 -2.26
N CYS A 240 -10.80 17.02 -1.51
CA CYS A 240 -11.10 15.66 -1.95
C CYS A 240 -12.61 15.44 -1.91
N SER A 241 -13.23 15.03 -3.02
CA SER A 241 -14.63 14.56 -2.97
C SER A 241 -14.75 13.26 -2.19
N LYS A 242 -15.88 13.08 -1.51
CA LYS A 242 -16.25 11.79 -0.90
C LYS A 242 -16.69 10.77 -1.95
N ASP A 243 -16.82 9.51 -1.54
CA ASP A 243 -17.47 8.49 -2.38
C ASP A 243 -18.99 8.76 -2.52
N PRO A 244 -19.64 8.36 -3.63
CA PRO A 244 -21.06 8.62 -3.88
C PRO A 244 -21.99 8.06 -2.79
N GLY A 245 -23.02 8.81 -2.42
CA GLY A 245 -24.02 8.41 -1.41
C GLY A 245 -24.44 9.54 -0.47
N PRO A 246 -25.13 9.27 0.64
CA PRO A 246 -25.61 10.28 1.58
C PRO A 246 -24.47 11.14 2.17
N PRO A 247 -24.61 12.48 2.26
CA PRO A 247 -23.57 13.35 2.83
C PRO A 247 -23.34 13.13 4.33
N GLU A 248 -24.27 12.52 5.04
CA GLU A 248 -24.18 12.23 6.48
C GLU A 248 -23.42 10.92 6.77
N GLU A 249 -23.16 10.07 5.77
CA GLU A 249 -22.51 8.77 5.97
C GLU A 249 -20.97 8.93 6.04
N PRO A 250 -20.35 8.86 7.24
CA PRO A 250 -18.93 9.14 7.41
C PRO A 250 -18.03 8.10 6.71
N ARG A 251 -18.51 6.87 6.46
CA ARG A 251 -17.74 5.85 5.74
C ARG A 251 -17.39 6.27 4.30
N LEU A 252 -18.21 7.13 3.69
CA LEU A 252 -17.96 7.62 2.33
C LEU A 252 -16.81 8.65 2.27
N TYR A 253 -16.45 9.25 3.39
CA TYR A 253 -15.34 10.21 3.48
C TYR A 253 -13.99 9.55 3.82
N ALA A 254 -14.01 8.26 4.18
CA ALA A 254 -12.82 7.52 4.62
C ALA A 254 -11.63 7.66 3.65
N ARG A 255 -11.89 7.53 2.35
CA ARG A 255 -10.88 7.69 1.30
C ARG A 255 -10.36 9.12 1.22
N ALA A 256 -11.25 10.11 1.20
CA ALA A 256 -10.91 11.52 1.11
C ALA A 256 -10.03 11.97 2.28
N VAL A 257 -10.44 11.69 3.52
CA VAL A 257 -9.69 12.04 4.73
C VAL A 257 -8.33 11.36 4.78
N ARG A 258 -8.25 10.08 4.41
CA ARG A 258 -7.00 9.32 4.39
C ARG A 258 -5.98 9.92 3.41
N ILE A 259 -6.42 10.36 2.24
CA ILE A 259 -5.56 11.02 1.25
C ILE A 259 -4.99 12.32 1.82
N LEU A 260 -5.83 13.15 2.43
CA LEU A 260 -5.39 14.42 3.02
C LEU A 260 -4.41 14.20 4.16
N LEU A 261 -4.61 13.17 4.99
CA LEU A 261 -3.67 12.77 6.03
C LEU A 261 -2.33 12.29 5.45
N ALA A 262 -2.34 11.56 4.33
CA ALA A 262 -1.11 11.12 3.66
C ALA A 262 -0.32 12.31 3.07
N VAL A 263 -1.01 13.30 2.50
CA VAL A 263 -0.38 14.56 2.06
C VAL A 263 0.19 15.33 3.25
N ALA A 264 -0.57 15.43 4.35
CA ALA A 264 -0.14 16.10 5.56
C ALA A 264 1.10 15.43 6.18
N HIS A 265 1.12 14.10 6.25
CA HIS A 265 2.27 13.30 6.68
C HIS A 265 3.53 13.63 5.87
N GLN A 266 3.44 13.54 4.53
CA GLN A 266 4.57 13.83 3.65
C GLN A 266 5.07 15.27 3.85
N LEU A 267 4.15 16.23 3.89
CA LEU A 267 4.50 17.65 3.97
C LEU A 267 5.12 18.03 5.32
N SER A 268 4.60 17.52 6.45
CA SER A 268 5.18 17.78 7.78
C SER A 268 6.62 17.30 7.87
N VAL A 269 6.91 16.09 7.39
CA VAL A 269 8.26 15.53 7.50
C VAL A 269 9.20 16.20 6.50
N ARG A 270 8.74 16.48 5.27
CA ARG A 270 9.52 17.21 4.27
C ARG A 270 9.87 18.62 4.74
N TRP A 271 8.96 19.30 5.43
CA TRP A 271 9.27 20.56 6.08
C TRP A 271 10.41 20.40 7.10
N LEU A 272 10.36 19.38 7.96
CA LEU A 272 11.39 19.18 8.98
C LEU A 272 12.77 18.85 8.41
N VAL A 273 12.87 18.21 7.24
CA VAL A 273 14.16 17.93 6.58
C VAL A 273 14.61 19.04 5.61
N CYS A 274 13.76 20.02 5.35
CA CYS A 274 14.04 21.12 4.43
C CYS A 274 15.10 22.08 5.02
N PRO A 275 16.07 22.59 4.24
CA PRO A 275 17.04 23.57 4.71
C PRO A 275 16.42 24.85 5.27
N GLN A 276 15.30 25.29 4.69
CA GLN A 276 14.57 26.51 5.06
C GLN A 276 13.84 26.41 6.41
N SER A 277 13.65 25.19 6.91
CA SER A 277 12.97 24.95 8.18
C SER A 277 13.86 25.25 9.37
N ASN A 278 13.27 25.91 10.36
CA ASN A 278 13.91 26.25 11.62
C ASN A 278 12.85 26.31 12.74
N PRO A 279 13.25 26.33 14.02
CA PRO A 279 12.31 26.40 15.14
C PRO A 279 11.45 27.67 15.18
N GLY A 280 11.88 28.75 14.50
CA GLY A 280 11.20 30.03 14.40
C GLY A 280 10.11 30.09 13.33
N LYS A 281 9.90 29.02 12.55
CA LYS A 281 8.83 28.89 11.55
C LYS A 281 8.07 27.58 11.76
N ARG A 282 6.77 27.56 11.46
CA ARG A 282 5.93 26.37 11.64
C ARG A 282 4.97 26.15 10.49
N LEU A 283 4.76 24.88 10.18
CA LEU A 283 3.73 24.41 9.27
C LEU A 283 2.52 23.95 10.08
N LEU A 284 1.33 24.42 9.72
CA LEU A 284 0.08 24.06 10.37
C LEU A 284 -0.94 23.61 9.33
N MET A 285 -1.63 22.52 9.60
CA MET A 285 -2.56 21.88 8.68
C MET A 285 -3.87 21.53 9.37
N ILE A 286 -4.99 21.82 8.72
CA ILE A 286 -6.33 21.55 9.26
C ILE A 286 -7.11 20.76 8.24
N ILE A 287 -7.60 19.59 8.63
CA ILE A 287 -8.45 18.74 7.81
C ILE A 287 -9.89 18.88 8.30
N ASP A 288 -10.76 19.31 7.40
CA ASP A 288 -12.20 19.38 7.60
C ASP A 288 -12.93 18.41 6.67
N ALA A 289 -14.09 17.90 7.08
CA ALA A 289 -14.92 17.01 6.29
C ALA A 289 -16.40 17.38 6.44
N GLY A 290 -17.17 17.28 5.36
CA GLY A 290 -18.60 17.53 5.38
C GLY A 290 -19.20 17.91 4.02
N PRO A 291 -20.47 18.34 3.98
CA PRO A 291 -21.19 18.67 2.75
C PRO A 291 -20.63 19.89 2.00
N LYS A 292 -19.95 20.80 2.71
CA LYS A 292 -19.18 21.91 2.17
C LYS A 292 -17.95 22.10 3.05
N PRO A 293 -16.86 21.35 2.82
CA PRO A 293 -15.68 21.47 3.67
C PRO A 293 -15.10 22.88 3.48
N GLU A 294 -15.03 23.64 4.56
CA GLU A 294 -14.57 25.01 4.53
C GLU A 294 -13.04 25.04 4.60
N ALA A 295 -12.41 25.77 3.67
CA ALA A 295 -11.02 26.14 3.85
C ALA A 295 -10.98 27.25 4.91
N ARG A 296 -10.88 26.86 6.19
CA ARG A 296 -10.90 27.83 7.29
C ARG A 296 -9.56 28.56 7.38
N PRO A 297 -9.53 29.91 7.28
CA PRO A 297 -8.37 30.66 7.71
C PRO A 297 -8.26 30.52 9.23
N LEU A 298 -7.12 30.07 9.73
CA LEU A 298 -6.92 29.94 11.16
C LEU A 298 -6.38 31.25 11.76
N GLU A 299 -7.22 31.94 12.50
CA GLU A 299 -6.79 33.03 13.39
C GLU A 299 -6.24 32.41 14.69
N VAL A 300 -4.93 32.16 14.76
CA VAL A 300 -4.27 31.77 16.01
C VAL A 300 -3.70 33.01 16.67
N PRO A 301 -4.09 33.32 17.93
CA PRO A 301 -3.43 34.34 18.70
C PRO A 301 -1.93 34.00 18.83
N PRO A 302 -1.01 34.92 18.50
CA PRO A 302 0.42 34.70 18.71
C PRO A 302 0.69 34.39 20.19
N GLY A 303 1.50 33.36 20.47
CA GLY A 303 2.00 33.04 21.82
C GLY A 303 1.33 31.88 22.56
N LYS A 304 0.19 31.31 22.10
CA LYS A 304 -0.37 30.08 22.71
C LYS A 304 0.28 28.82 22.12
N ASN A 305 1.46 28.46 22.64
CA ASN A 305 2.19 27.22 22.30
C ASN A 305 1.48 25.94 22.79
N ALA A 306 0.60 26.04 23.78
CA ALA A 306 -0.01 24.88 24.47
C ALA A 306 -1.02 24.07 23.65
N LEU A 307 -1.34 24.49 22.42
CA LEU A 307 -2.38 23.89 21.59
C LEU A 307 -1.85 22.85 20.58
N TRP A 308 -0.53 22.76 20.37
CA TRP A 308 0.02 22.15 19.15
C TRP A 308 1.04 21.06 19.46
N ASP A 309 0.78 19.85 18.99
CA ASP A 309 1.76 18.75 18.98
C ASP A 309 2.77 18.92 17.82
N ASP A 310 3.86 18.15 17.86
CA ASP A 310 5.00 18.19 16.91
C ASP A 310 4.61 18.06 15.42
N SER A 311 3.44 17.51 15.11
CA SER A 311 2.99 17.28 13.72
C SER A 311 2.45 18.53 13.04
N GLY A 312 1.86 19.46 13.81
CA GLY A 312 1.10 20.58 13.28
C GLY A 312 -0.17 20.19 12.51
N ILE A 313 -0.73 18.98 12.69
CA ILE A 313 -1.90 18.50 11.93
C ILE A 313 -3.12 18.38 12.84
N LEU A 314 -4.22 18.99 12.41
CA LEU A 314 -5.50 19.03 13.12
C LEU A 314 -6.63 18.47 12.27
N LEU A 315 -7.63 17.90 12.93
CA LEU A 315 -8.86 17.43 12.33
C LEU A 315 -10.07 18.06 13.05
N THR A 316 -11.11 18.39 12.30
CA THR A 316 -12.44 18.64 12.89
C THR A 316 -13.02 17.33 13.44
N GLU A 317 -13.97 17.43 14.36
CA GLU A 317 -14.60 16.25 14.99
C GLU A 317 -15.14 15.24 13.95
N PHE A 318 -15.82 15.73 12.90
CA PHE A 318 -16.33 14.86 11.85
C PHE A 318 -15.21 14.25 11.00
N ALA A 319 -14.16 15.01 10.68
CA ALA A 319 -12.98 14.47 9.99
C ALA A 319 -12.27 13.40 10.84
N HIS A 320 -12.18 13.59 12.16
CA HIS A 320 -11.67 12.58 13.08
C HIS A 320 -12.54 11.32 13.11
N LEU A 321 -13.87 11.45 13.16
CA LEU A 321 -14.79 10.31 13.06
C LEU A 321 -14.57 9.51 11.75
N CYS A 322 -14.44 10.22 10.63
CA CYS A 322 -14.16 9.62 9.33
C CYS A 322 -12.80 8.90 9.32
N ALA A 323 -11.77 9.49 9.94
CA ALA A 323 -10.45 8.87 10.09
C ALA A 323 -10.51 7.60 10.95
N GLY A 324 -11.24 7.63 12.07
CA GLY A 324 -11.43 6.48 12.95
C GLY A 324 -12.16 5.31 12.25
N LEU A 325 -13.18 5.60 11.45
CA LEU A 325 -13.86 4.59 10.61
C LEU A 325 -12.99 4.07 9.45
N ALA A 326 -12.04 4.88 8.97
CA ALA A 326 -11.00 4.43 8.06
C ALA A 326 -9.89 3.62 8.74
N ASN A 327 -10.04 3.33 10.04
CA ASN A 327 -9.07 2.67 10.93
C ASN A 327 -7.73 3.41 11.06
N LEU A 328 -7.72 4.73 10.85
CA LEU A 328 -6.54 5.55 11.12
C LEU A 328 -6.46 5.85 12.62
N LYS A 329 -5.26 6.02 13.14
CA LYS A 329 -4.97 6.12 14.57
C LYS A 329 -3.93 7.22 14.84
N GLY A 330 -3.75 7.56 16.12
CA GLY A 330 -2.73 8.51 16.58
C GLY A 330 -3.26 9.91 16.85
N PHE A 331 -4.54 10.02 17.22
CA PHE A 331 -5.21 11.29 17.48
C PHE A 331 -5.38 11.55 18.98
N LYS A 332 -5.34 12.82 19.37
CA LYS A 332 -5.64 13.28 20.74
C LYS A 332 -6.53 14.52 20.69
N PRO A 333 -7.53 14.65 21.58
CA PRO A 333 -8.38 15.84 21.60
C PRO A 333 -7.56 17.07 22.01
N CYS A 334 -7.69 18.15 21.23
CA CYS A 334 -7.17 19.48 21.54
C CYS A 334 -8.26 20.30 22.20
N ARG A 335 -8.16 20.50 23.52
CA ARG A 335 -9.04 21.44 24.21
C ARG A 335 -8.37 22.81 24.25
N PRO A 336 -8.93 23.86 23.64
CA PRO A 336 -8.38 25.19 23.78
C PRO A 336 -8.44 25.65 25.24
N ALA A 337 -7.31 26.13 25.75
CA ALA A 337 -7.25 26.79 27.04
C ALA A 337 -7.94 28.16 26.95
N GLY A 338 -9.27 28.16 27.18
CA GLY A 338 -10.11 29.34 27.37
C GLY A 338 -11.39 29.35 26.55
N PRO A 339 -12.42 30.10 27.00
CA PRO A 339 -13.64 30.31 26.23
C PRO A 339 -13.34 31.07 24.93
N VAL A 340 -13.78 30.52 23.80
CA VAL A 340 -13.76 31.22 22.50
C VAL A 340 -14.94 32.20 22.49
N PRO A 341 -14.74 33.51 22.29
CA PRO A 341 -15.85 34.46 22.20
C PRO A 341 -16.68 34.16 20.93
N GLY A 342 -17.98 33.89 21.10
CA GLY A 342 -18.95 33.87 19.99
C GLY A 342 -19.18 32.53 19.28
N GLY A 343 -18.67 31.41 19.76
CA GLY A 343 -18.95 30.10 19.16
C GLY A 343 -18.65 28.92 20.08
N ARG A 344 -19.26 27.76 19.80
CA ARG A 344 -18.81 26.51 20.44
C ARG A 344 -17.32 26.33 20.13
N PRO A 345 -16.46 26.04 21.12
CA PRO A 345 -15.08 25.64 20.82
C PRO A 345 -15.18 24.46 19.84
N ALA A 346 -14.61 24.59 18.64
CA ALA A 346 -14.51 23.45 17.76
C ALA A 346 -13.62 22.43 18.48
N ASP A 347 -14.18 21.28 18.86
CA ASP A 347 -13.41 20.17 19.41
C ASP A 347 -12.51 19.64 18.28
N LEU A 348 -11.28 20.15 18.26
CA LEU A 348 -10.25 19.74 17.30
C LEU A 348 -9.52 18.52 17.84
N TRP A 349 -9.00 17.72 16.92
CA TRP A 349 -8.17 16.57 17.21
C TRP A 349 -6.81 16.75 16.57
N SER A 350 -5.74 16.64 17.35
CA SER A 350 -4.37 16.70 16.84
C SER A 350 -3.85 15.31 16.51
N VAL A 351 -3.06 15.22 15.45
CA VAL A 351 -2.25 14.04 15.15
C VAL A 351 -1.00 14.08 16.03
N VAL A 352 -0.91 13.18 17.00
CA VAL A 352 0.26 13.10 17.90
C VAL A 352 1.38 12.30 17.24
N HIS A 353 1.02 11.28 16.47
CA HIS A 353 1.97 10.40 15.79
C HIS A 353 1.31 9.67 14.63
N PHE A 354 2.11 9.19 13.69
CA PHE A 354 1.67 8.29 12.64
C PHE A 354 2.05 6.85 12.96
N TRP A 355 1.09 5.95 12.85
CA TRP A 355 1.34 4.54 13.09
C TRP A 355 2.24 3.93 12.00
N PRO A 356 3.27 3.17 12.39
CA PRO A 356 4.29 2.71 11.46
C PRO A 356 3.83 1.53 10.59
N ASN A 357 4.57 1.34 9.49
CA ASN A 357 4.53 0.20 8.56
C ASN A 357 3.35 0.15 7.56
N HIS A 358 2.10 0.44 7.92
CA HIS A 358 0.94 0.09 7.06
C HIS A 358 0.17 1.28 6.47
N PHE A 359 -0.08 2.35 7.23
CA PHE A 359 -0.96 3.44 6.76
C PHE A 359 -0.30 4.52 5.92
N TYR A 360 1.01 4.75 6.09
CA TYR A 360 1.71 5.86 5.47
C TYR A 360 3.02 5.39 4.84
N ASP A 361 3.28 5.84 3.62
CA ASP A 361 4.49 5.48 2.89
C ASP A 361 5.74 6.18 3.44
N TYR A 362 6.92 5.83 2.91
CA TYR A 362 8.16 6.50 3.23
C TYR A 362 8.21 7.90 2.60
N VAL A 363 8.91 8.82 3.25
CA VAL A 363 9.17 10.15 2.72
C VAL A 363 10.33 10.05 1.72
N PRO A 364 10.16 10.35 0.42
CA PRO A 364 11.18 10.12 -0.60
C PRO A 364 12.53 10.75 -0.28
N ARG A 365 12.53 11.94 0.32
CA ARG A 365 13.76 12.62 0.75
C ARG A 365 14.56 11.79 1.77
N LEU A 366 13.91 11.02 2.65
CA LEU A 366 14.62 10.16 3.60
C LEU A 366 15.19 8.89 2.96
N LEU A 367 14.78 8.55 1.73
CA LEU A 367 15.29 7.39 1.00
C LEU A 367 16.56 7.71 0.19
N THR A 368 16.98 8.97 0.11
CA THR A 368 18.17 9.33 -0.66
C THR A 368 19.45 9.04 0.12
N ASP A 369 20.53 8.70 -0.60
CA ASP A 369 21.82 8.29 -0.01
C ASP A 369 22.51 9.43 0.77
N ASP A 370 22.17 10.70 0.48
CA ASP A 370 22.63 11.86 1.24
C ASP A 370 21.95 11.98 2.61
N MET A 371 20.75 11.42 2.77
CA MET A 371 20.02 11.43 4.03
C MET A 371 20.35 10.21 4.88
N LEU A 372 20.10 9.01 4.37
CA LEU A 372 20.28 7.74 5.11
C LEU A 372 21.01 6.69 4.24
N PRO A 373 21.86 5.84 4.85
CA PRO A 373 22.53 4.76 4.10
C PRO A 373 21.52 3.82 3.44
N ALA A 374 21.83 3.35 2.24
CA ALA A 374 20.94 2.54 1.41
C ALA A 374 20.89 1.06 1.84
N ASP A 375 21.96 0.56 2.43
CA ASP A 375 22.10 -0.81 2.93
C ASP A 375 23.01 -0.84 4.15
N ALA A 376 22.92 -1.92 4.93
CA ALA A 376 23.71 -2.15 6.13
C ALA A 376 25.11 -2.69 5.78
N ALA A 377 25.79 -2.07 4.81
CA ALA A 377 27.12 -2.44 4.37
C ALA A 377 27.92 -1.24 3.85
N GLY A 378 29.25 -1.40 3.81
CA GLY A 378 30.16 -0.42 3.22
C GLY A 378 30.47 0.80 4.10
N ALA A 379 31.31 1.69 3.57
CA ALA A 379 31.88 2.81 4.32
C ALA A 379 30.85 3.87 4.73
N VAL A 380 29.85 4.14 3.88
CA VAL A 380 28.80 5.14 4.16
C VAL A 380 27.97 4.72 5.37
N TYR A 381 27.56 3.45 5.43
CA TYR A 381 26.85 2.90 6.58
C TYR A 381 27.71 2.92 7.85
N GLU A 382 28.97 2.47 7.78
CA GLU A 382 29.84 2.47 8.96
C GLU A 382 30.10 3.89 9.50
N ASN A 383 30.32 4.88 8.63
CA ASN A 383 30.47 6.28 9.03
C ASN A 383 29.20 6.81 9.71
N PHE A 384 28.02 6.52 9.15
CA PHE A 384 26.74 6.87 9.75
C PHE A 384 26.55 6.19 11.11
N ARG A 385 26.79 4.88 11.19
CA ARG A 385 26.65 4.07 12.40
C ARG A 385 27.57 4.56 13.50
N GLN A 386 28.83 4.83 13.18
CA GLN A 386 29.80 5.38 14.14
C GLN A 386 29.37 6.75 14.64
N ALA A 387 28.97 7.67 13.75
CA ALA A 387 28.54 9.00 14.16
C ALA A 387 27.24 8.99 15.00
N LEU A 388 26.32 8.06 14.73
CA LEU A 388 25.08 7.91 15.49
C LEU A 388 25.30 7.29 16.88
N LEU A 389 26.10 6.22 16.97
CA LEU A 389 26.26 5.44 18.20
C LEU A 389 27.43 5.92 19.07
N PHE A 390 28.47 6.48 18.45
CA PHE A 390 29.71 6.88 19.09
C PHE A 390 30.15 8.28 18.60
N PRO A 391 29.34 9.33 18.85
CA PRO A 391 29.59 10.67 18.32
C PRO A 391 30.96 11.24 18.74
N GLU A 392 31.48 10.83 19.90
CA GLU A 392 32.80 11.27 20.40
C GLU A 392 33.99 10.73 19.60
N LEU A 393 33.79 9.63 18.85
CA LEU A 393 34.84 8.98 18.06
C LEU A 393 34.77 9.33 16.57
N SER A 394 33.77 10.12 16.16
CA SER A 394 33.47 10.35 14.76
C SER A 394 33.84 11.77 14.32
N SER A 395 34.58 11.90 13.22
CA SER A 395 34.70 13.17 12.50
C SER A 395 33.37 13.52 11.83
N VAL A 396 33.06 14.82 11.70
CA VAL A 396 31.82 15.38 11.12
C VAL A 396 31.21 14.47 10.04
N SER A 397 30.05 13.87 10.34
CA SER A 397 29.32 13.05 9.38
C SER A 397 28.63 13.93 8.34
N SER A 398 28.74 13.55 7.06
CA SER A 398 28.03 14.20 5.97
C SER A 398 26.57 13.76 5.83
N SER A 399 26.04 12.94 6.75
CA SER A 399 24.65 12.46 6.69
C SER A 399 23.68 13.59 7.01
N GLY A 400 22.81 13.90 6.04
CA GLY A 400 21.75 14.89 6.22
C GLY A 400 20.76 14.51 7.33
N ALA A 401 20.50 13.21 7.56
CA ALA A 401 19.64 12.78 8.67
C ALA A 401 20.21 13.20 10.03
N LEU A 402 21.51 13.00 10.27
CA LEU A 402 22.15 13.42 11.52
C LEU A 402 22.11 14.95 11.68
N THR A 403 22.36 15.70 10.61
CA THR A 403 22.23 17.17 10.63
C THR A 403 20.83 17.62 11.04
N VAL A 404 19.78 17.02 10.47
CA VAL A 404 18.41 17.38 10.80
C VAL A 404 18.03 16.90 12.21
N MET A 405 18.51 15.74 12.66
CA MET A 405 18.34 15.28 14.04
C MET A 405 18.95 16.27 15.04
N HIS A 406 20.15 16.81 14.78
CA HIS A 406 20.74 17.82 15.63
C HIS A 406 19.98 19.16 15.62
N ARG A 407 19.37 19.52 14.48
CA ARG A 407 18.51 20.72 14.36
C ARG A 407 17.18 20.56 15.10
N CYS A 408 16.61 19.35 15.13
CA CYS A 408 15.30 19.06 15.70
C CYS A 408 15.33 17.82 16.62
N PRO A 409 16.12 17.82 17.71
CA PRO A 409 16.45 16.61 18.48
C PRO A 409 15.29 16.01 19.27
N GLN A 410 14.23 16.78 19.49
CA GLN A 410 13.05 16.35 20.27
C GLN A 410 11.82 16.10 19.39
N ASN A 411 11.89 16.34 18.08
CA ASN A 411 10.73 16.17 17.21
C ASN A 411 10.45 14.68 16.99
N SER A 412 9.43 14.15 17.67
CA SER A 412 9.17 12.71 17.65
C SER A 412 8.75 12.21 16.27
N LEU A 413 8.00 13.02 15.51
CA LEU A 413 7.55 12.71 14.15
C LEU A 413 8.72 12.41 13.22
N LEU A 414 9.71 13.31 13.16
CA LEU A 414 10.90 13.13 12.33
C LEU A 414 11.68 11.88 12.73
N LEU A 415 11.96 11.72 14.04
CA LEU A 415 12.77 10.61 14.54
C LEU A 415 12.11 9.25 14.28
N ILE A 416 10.78 9.18 14.41
CA ILE A 416 9.99 7.98 14.08
C ILE A 416 10.10 7.64 12.59
N GLU A 417 10.02 8.63 11.69
CA GLU A 417 10.14 8.38 10.25
C GLU A 417 11.56 7.97 9.84
N ILE A 418 12.59 8.54 10.47
CA ILE A 418 13.98 8.09 10.30
C ILE A 418 14.12 6.61 10.75
N ALA A 419 13.65 6.29 11.95
CA ALA A 419 13.69 4.92 12.48
C ALA A 419 12.90 3.93 11.60
N LYS A 420 11.79 4.37 11.00
CA LYS A 420 10.96 3.57 10.09
C LYS A 420 11.72 3.21 8.82
N VAL A 421 12.45 4.15 8.21
CA VAL A 421 13.31 3.90 7.05
C VAL A 421 14.46 2.95 7.41
N LEU A 422 15.15 3.19 8.51
CA LEU A 422 16.24 2.32 8.99
C LEU A 422 15.79 0.88 9.18
N ARG A 423 14.62 0.65 9.80
CA ARG A 423 14.02 -0.69 9.91
C ARG A 423 13.75 -1.32 8.55
N ALA A 424 13.23 -0.55 7.60
CA ALA A 424 12.95 -1.01 6.24
C ALA A 424 14.20 -1.39 5.43
N ARG A 425 15.35 -0.81 5.80
CA ARG A 425 16.68 -1.12 5.25
C ARG A 425 17.47 -2.13 6.10
N ARG A 426 16.80 -2.80 7.06
CA ARG A 426 17.39 -3.80 7.97
C ARG A 426 18.53 -3.27 8.85
N MET A 427 18.39 -2.05 9.34
CA MET A 427 19.26 -1.42 10.35
C MET A 427 18.52 -1.27 11.70
N PRO A 428 18.16 -2.38 12.37
CA PRO A 428 17.30 -2.33 13.56
C PRO A 428 17.99 -1.70 14.78
N HIS A 429 19.32 -1.79 14.89
CA HIS A 429 20.06 -1.24 16.03
C HIS A 429 20.18 0.28 15.94
N GLU A 430 20.42 0.79 14.73
CA GLU A 430 20.44 2.22 14.45
C GLU A 430 19.04 2.81 14.64
N ALA A 431 18.00 2.09 14.19
CA ALA A 431 16.62 2.49 14.45
C ALA A 431 16.32 2.56 15.96
N ASP A 432 16.75 1.57 16.75
CA ASP A 432 16.58 1.57 18.21
C ASP A 432 17.30 2.75 18.89
N ALA A 433 18.50 3.09 18.42
CA ALA A 433 19.25 4.25 18.90
C ALA A 433 18.53 5.59 18.62
N VAL A 434 17.93 5.75 17.43
CA VAL A 434 17.10 6.92 17.10
C VAL A 434 15.84 6.96 17.98
N LEU A 435 15.17 5.83 18.17
CA LEU A 435 13.99 5.74 19.04
C LEU A 435 14.31 6.05 20.50
N ALA A 436 15.50 5.70 20.97
CA ALA A 436 15.94 6.01 22.32
C ALA A 436 15.94 7.52 22.59
N GLN A 437 16.27 8.37 21.60
CA GLN A 437 16.20 9.84 21.75
C GLN A 437 14.76 10.32 22.03
N VAL A 438 13.77 9.75 21.33
CA VAL A 438 12.36 10.03 21.59
C VAL A 438 11.99 9.59 23.01
N LEU A 439 12.39 8.38 23.40
CA LEU A 439 12.01 7.79 24.69
C LEU A 439 12.72 8.44 25.89
N LEU A 440 13.88 9.07 25.69
CA LEU A 440 14.53 9.87 26.72
C LEU A 440 13.75 11.16 27.01
N SER A 441 13.11 11.74 26.00
CA SER A 441 12.29 12.95 26.15
C SER A 441 10.84 12.64 26.54
N GLN A 442 10.30 11.54 26.02
CA GLN A 442 8.91 11.09 26.18
C GLN A 442 8.90 9.58 26.46
N PRO A 443 9.12 9.16 27.72
CA PRO A 443 9.25 7.74 28.07
C PRO A 443 8.08 6.87 27.64
N ASP A 444 6.85 7.39 27.65
CA ASP A 444 5.65 6.61 27.31
C ASP A 444 5.15 6.88 25.89
N HIS A 445 6.01 7.41 25.01
CA HIS A 445 5.63 7.67 23.62
C HIS A 445 5.17 6.37 22.92
N PRO A 446 3.89 6.26 22.52
CA PRO A 446 3.30 4.97 22.14
C PRO A 446 3.93 4.38 20.88
N THR A 447 4.13 5.19 19.84
CA THR A 447 4.75 4.71 18.58
C THR A 447 6.22 4.31 18.77
N ALA A 448 7.01 5.07 19.54
CA ALA A 448 8.41 4.75 19.76
C ALA A 448 8.58 3.44 20.55
N ARG A 449 7.80 3.26 21.63
CA ARG A 449 7.75 2.00 22.37
C ARG A 449 7.30 0.84 21.48
N PHE A 450 6.23 1.03 20.70
CA PHE A 450 5.74 0.03 19.77
C PHE A 450 6.78 -0.38 18.72
N MET A 451 7.50 0.57 18.11
CA MET A 451 8.55 0.25 17.14
C MET A 451 9.73 -0.47 17.78
N ARG A 452 10.13 -0.09 19.00
CA ARG A 452 11.18 -0.79 19.76
C ARG A 452 10.77 -2.21 20.14
N PHE A 453 9.53 -2.38 20.58
CA PHE A 453 8.92 -3.69 20.78
C PHE A 453 9.02 -4.54 19.50
N LEU A 454 8.64 -4.00 18.33
CA LEU A 454 8.77 -4.73 17.06
C LEU A 454 10.22 -5.06 16.70
N ILE A 455 11.19 -4.18 17.02
CA ILE A 455 12.61 -4.46 16.84
C ILE A 455 13.03 -5.69 17.68
N TYR A 456 12.68 -5.71 18.96
CA TYR A 456 13.00 -6.84 19.84
C TYR A 456 12.29 -8.13 19.44
N PHE A 457 11.01 -8.02 19.08
CA PHE A 457 10.21 -9.14 18.59
C PHE A 457 10.87 -9.78 17.36
N TYR A 458 11.15 -9.02 16.31
CA TYR A 458 11.73 -9.60 15.11
C TYR A 458 13.18 -10.04 15.29
N ALA A 459 13.94 -9.39 16.19
CA ALA A 459 15.23 -9.90 16.60
C ALA A 459 15.13 -11.30 17.23
N ALA A 460 14.06 -11.59 17.98
CA ALA A 460 13.80 -12.91 18.56
C ALA A 460 13.43 -13.96 17.50
N VAL A 461 12.61 -13.58 16.53
CA VAL A 461 12.25 -14.43 15.38
C VAL A 461 13.47 -14.74 14.51
N ASP A 462 14.40 -13.79 14.36
CA ASP A 462 15.55 -13.93 13.47
C ASP A 462 16.70 -14.77 14.00
N LYS A 463 16.79 -15.01 15.32
CA LYS A 463 17.83 -15.90 15.89
C LYS A 463 17.76 -17.28 15.25
N ARG A 464 18.91 -17.95 15.10
CA ARG A 464 18.97 -19.35 14.64
C ARG A 464 18.82 -20.31 15.82
N ASP A 465 19.58 -20.04 16.88
CA ASP A 465 19.54 -20.81 18.12
C ASP A 465 18.22 -20.62 18.89
N PHE A 466 17.71 -21.70 19.48
CA PHE A 466 16.45 -21.69 20.22
C PHE A 466 16.58 -21.00 21.58
N ALA A 467 17.70 -21.19 22.29
CA ALA A 467 17.92 -20.57 23.59
C ALA A 467 18.09 -19.04 23.46
N ALA A 468 18.90 -18.59 22.51
CA ALA A 468 19.08 -17.18 22.17
C ALA A 468 17.77 -16.52 21.72
N SER A 469 16.95 -17.24 20.96
CA SER A 469 15.62 -16.76 20.59
C SER A 469 14.71 -16.62 21.81
N SER A 470 14.72 -17.60 22.70
CA SER A 470 13.91 -17.57 23.93
C SER A 470 14.25 -16.37 24.80
N LEU A 471 15.54 -16.08 24.99
CA LEU A 471 16.01 -14.89 25.72
C LEU A 471 15.54 -13.59 25.03
N ALA A 472 15.61 -13.52 23.70
CA ALA A 472 15.16 -12.36 22.95
C ALA A 472 13.62 -12.18 23.02
N PHE A 473 12.85 -13.27 23.07
CA PHE A 473 11.40 -13.22 23.30
C PHE A 473 11.09 -12.65 24.69
N GLU A 474 11.84 -12.99 25.73
CA GLU A 474 11.66 -12.40 27.07
C GLU A 474 11.91 -10.88 27.05
N ARG A 475 12.93 -10.41 26.32
CA ARG A 475 13.17 -8.96 26.15
C ARG A 475 12.00 -8.26 25.44
N ALA A 476 11.45 -8.87 24.39
CA ALA A 476 10.28 -8.34 23.70
C ALA A 476 9.03 -8.34 24.60
N LEU A 477 8.83 -9.37 25.41
CA LEU A 477 7.74 -9.45 26.40
C LEU A 477 7.87 -8.38 27.49
N ALA A 478 9.09 -8.10 27.95
CA ALA A 478 9.32 -7.02 28.92
C ALA A 478 8.90 -5.66 28.34
N GLU A 479 9.27 -5.38 27.09
CA GLU A 479 8.86 -4.15 26.41
C GLU A 479 7.34 -4.11 26.17
N SER A 480 6.71 -5.23 25.81
CA SER A 480 5.26 -5.26 25.62
C SER A 480 4.51 -4.99 26.91
N ARG A 481 4.96 -5.54 28.05
CA ARG A 481 4.37 -5.29 29.37
C ARG A 481 4.39 -3.82 29.74
N GLN A 482 5.47 -3.11 29.40
CA GLN A 482 5.55 -1.67 29.61
C GLN A 482 4.47 -0.92 28.82
N ILE A 483 4.20 -1.32 27.58
CA ILE A 483 3.18 -0.69 26.74
C ILE A 483 1.78 -1.02 27.29
N THR A 484 1.50 -2.30 27.49
CA THR A 484 0.16 -2.79 27.90
C THR A 484 -0.22 -2.41 29.32
N GLY A 485 0.74 -1.98 30.15
CA GLY A 485 0.47 -1.44 31.49
C GLY A 485 -0.26 -0.10 31.49
N HIS A 486 -0.41 0.55 30.32
CA HIS A 486 -1.13 1.81 30.17
C HIS A 486 -2.61 1.61 29.82
N THR A 487 -3.48 2.45 30.40
CA THR A 487 -4.95 2.34 30.30
C THR A 487 -5.53 2.55 28.90
N GLU A 488 -4.78 3.12 27.95
CA GLU A 488 -5.24 3.46 26.58
C GLU A 488 -4.61 2.57 25.49
N THR A 489 -4.28 1.33 25.81
CA THR A 489 -3.61 0.43 24.85
C THR A 489 -4.52 0.07 23.67
N GLY A 490 -4.16 0.53 22.47
CA GLY A 490 -4.92 0.29 21.24
C GLY A 490 -4.85 -1.14 20.68
N SER A 491 -5.76 -1.44 19.75
CA SER A 491 -5.90 -2.74 19.08
C SER A 491 -4.61 -3.26 18.41
N GLU A 492 -3.81 -2.37 17.84
CA GLU A 492 -2.59 -2.67 17.10
C GLU A 492 -1.49 -3.23 18.00
N VAL A 493 -1.41 -2.70 19.23
CA VAL A 493 -0.46 -3.20 20.24
C VAL A 493 -0.86 -4.62 20.61
N TRP A 494 -2.13 -4.83 20.99
CA TRP A 494 -2.63 -6.14 21.37
C TRP A 494 -2.48 -7.17 20.24
N ALA A 495 -2.75 -6.79 18.99
CA ALA A 495 -2.50 -7.63 17.84
C ALA A 495 -1.01 -8.03 17.76
N ALA A 496 -0.09 -7.08 17.90
CA ALA A 496 1.34 -7.37 17.80
C ALA A 496 1.87 -8.18 18.99
N VAL A 497 1.33 -8.01 20.20
CA VAL A 497 1.65 -8.84 21.37
C VAL A 497 1.09 -10.26 21.20
N GLY A 498 -0.14 -10.40 20.69
CA GLY A 498 -0.67 -11.71 20.33
C GLY A 498 0.21 -12.41 19.28
N MET A 499 0.73 -11.64 18.32
CA MET A 499 1.67 -12.14 17.32
C MET A 499 3.02 -12.59 17.89
N LEU A 500 3.51 -11.93 18.94
CA LEU A 500 4.72 -12.36 19.65
C LEU A 500 4.54 -13.76 20.23
N HIS A 501 3.43 -13.97 20.96
CA HIS A 501 3.09 -15.27 21.56
C HIS A 501 2.85 -16.34 20.50
N PHE A 502 2.10 -16.01 19.44
CA PHE A 502 1.86 -16.91 18.32
C PHE A 502 3.16 -17.35 17.64
N ASN A 503 4.09 -16.41 17.38
CA ASN A 503 5.39 -16.75 16.77
C ASN A 503 6.28 -17.57 17.70
N ARG A 504 6.21 -17.32 19.02
CA ARG A 504 6.89 -18.16 20.01
C ARG A 504 6.36 -19.59 19.97
N ALA A 505 5.05 -19.78 19.89
CA ALA A 505 4.42 -21.10 19.73
C ALA A 505 4.86 -21.78 18.42
N VAL A 506 4.83 -21.06 17.28
CA VAL A 506 5.30 -21.59 15.98
C VAL A 506 6.75 -22.06 16.07
N ARG A 507 7.61 -21.30 16.77
CA ARG A 507 9.01 -21.66 16.96
C ARG A 507 9.19 -22.89 17.83
N MET A 508 8.41 -23.02 18.90
CA MET A 508 8.34 -24.22 19.75
C MET A 508 7.89 -25.45 18.96
N ILE A 509 6.83 -25.32 18.14
CA ILE A 509 6.35 -26.39 17.26
C ILE A 509 7.47 -26.88 16.34
N ARG A 510 8.20 -25.97 15.70
CA ARG A 510 9.34 -26.31 14.84
C ARG A 510 10.43 -27.02 15.63
N PHE A 511 10.81 -26.50 16.80
CA PHE A 511 11.83 -27.08 17.67
C PHE A 511 11.52 -28.53 18.05
N ILE A 512 10.28 -28.81 18.48
CA ILE A 512 9.84 -30.18 18.84
C ILE A 512 9.90 -31.10 17.62
N ARG A 513 9.41 -30.65 16.45
CA ARG A 513 9.40 -31.43 15.20
C ARG A 513 10.78 -31.72 14.61
N HIS A 514 11.82 -31.02 15.07
CA HIS A 514 13.22 -31.32 14.74
C HIS A 514 13.84 -32.40 15.63
N GLY A 515 13.07 -33.01 16.54
CA GLY A 515 13.54 -34.10 17.41
C GLY A 515 14.10 -33.63 18.75
N ASN A 516 14.03 -32.32 19.04
CA ASN A 516 14.58 -31.74 20.26
C ASN A 516 13.59 -31.74 21.45
N GLY A 517 12.46 -32.45 21.31
CA GLY A 517 11.38 -32.48 22.31
C GLY A 517 11.54 -33.51 23.43
N SER A 518 12.69 -34.18 23.57
CA SER A 518 12.82 -35.36 24.45
C SER A 518 14.01 -35.31 25.43
N GLY A 519 14.56 -34.13 25.74
CA GLY A 519 15.67 -33.94 26.69
C GLY A 519 15.29 -33.17 27.97
N PRO A 520 16.15 -33.13 29.01
CA PRO A 520 15.95 -32.25 30.16
C PRO A 520 15.95 -30.78 29.73
N GLY A 521 14.91 -30.02 30.11
CA GLY A 521 14.65 -28.67 29.58
C GLY A 521 13.89 -28.63 28.25
N SER A 522 13.33 -29.76 27.79
CA SER A 522 12.56 -29.84 26.55
C SER A 522 11.24 -29.07 26.62
N VAL A 523 10.95 -28.37 25.53
CA VAL A 523 9.62 -27.78 25.27
C VAL A 523 8.59 -28.90 25.11
N ARG A 524 7.50 -28.81 25.87
CA ARG A 524 6.37 -29.73 25.84
C ARG A 524 5.22 -29.18 25.00
N GLN A 525 4.27 -30.04 24.67
CA GLN A 525 3.02 -29.64 24.00
C GLN A 525 2.26 -28.59 24.81
N GLN A 526 2.22 -28.72 26.14
CA GLN A 526 1.52 -27.75 26.98
C GLN A 526 2.11 -26.35 26.81
N ASP A 527 3.44 -26.22 26.74
CA ASP A 527 4.10 -24.92 26.56
C ASP A 527 3.70 -24.27 25.22
N VAL A 528 3.46 -25.06 24.16
CA VAL A 528 2.92 -24.58 22.88
C VAL A 528 1.48 -24.07 23.05
N LEU A 529 0.63 -24.86 23.73
CA LEU A 529 -0.78 -24.51 23.95
C LEU A 529 -0.92 -23.28 24.84
N ASP A 530 -0.07 -23.14 25.86
CA ASP A 530 -0.05 -21.97 26.74
C ASP A 530 0.28 -20.69 25.95
N GLN A 531 1.29 -20.74 25.07
CA GLN A 531 1.61 -19.60 24.20
C GLN A 531 0.49 -19.28 23.20
N LEU A 532 -0.21 -20.29 22.66
CA LEU A 532 -1.37 -20.06 21.80
C LEU A 532 -2.55 -19.46 22.58
N GLY A 533 -2.76 -19.88 23.83
CA GLY A 533 -3.76 -19.32 24.73
C GLY A 533 -3.48 -17.85 25.09
N GLU A 534 -2.23 -17.51 25.37
CA GLU A 534 -1.82 -16.10 25.57
C GLU A 534 -2.04 -15.26 24.31
N ALA A 535 -1.74 -15.82 23.13
CA ALA A 535 -2.01 -15.15 21.86
C ALA A 535 -3.52 -14.88 21.67
N GLU A 536 -4.37 -15.88 21.92
CA GLU A 536 -5.82 -15.77 21.88
C GLU A 536 -6.34 -14.66 22.80
N GLN A 537 -5.90 -14.64 24.07
CA GLN A 537 -6.30 -13.59 25.02
C GLN A 537 -5.92 -12.19 24.53
N CYS A 538 -4.71 -12.03 23.97
CA CYS A 538 -4.28 -10.76 23.41
C CYS A 538 -5.17 -10.33 22.24
N PHE A 539 -5.56 -11.24 21.34
CA PHE A 539 -6.45 -10.90 20.24
C PHE A 539 -7.85 -10.50 20.72
N TYR A 540 -8.41 -11.15 21.75
CA TYR A 540 -9.67 -10.67 22.35
C TYR A 540 -9.56 -9.29 22.97
N ARG A 541 -8.46 -8.99 23.67
CA ARG A 541 -8.21 -7.63 24.19
C ARG A 541 -8.09 -6.61 23.05
N GLY A 542 -7.47 -6.98 21.94
CA GLY A 542 -7.39 -6.15 20.75
C GLY A 542 -8.75 -5.88 20.11
N LEU A 543 -9.63 -6.89 20.04
CA LEU A 543 -11.02 -6.72 19.58
C LEU A 543 -11.81 -5.80 20.51
N ALA A 544 -11.67 -5.95 21.83
CA ALA A 544 -12.33 -5.10 22.81
C ALA A 544 -11.82 -3.65 22.79
N ALA A 545 -10.53 -3.45 22.53
CA ALA A 545 -9.91 -2.11 22.39
C ALA A 545 -10.29 -1.41 21.07
N SER A 546 -10.77 -2.16 20.07
CA SER A 546 -11.19 -1.61 18.79
C SER A 546 -12.54 -0.92 18.93
N PRO A 547 -12.70 0.35 18.48
CA PRO A 547 -13.98 1.07 18.57
C PRO A 547 -15.14 0.38 17.84
N THR A 548 -14.84 -0.45 16.83
CA THR A 548 -15.86 -1.20 16.08
C THR A 548 -16.09 -2.61 16.62
N GLY A 549 -15.28 -3.07 17.58
CA GLY A 549 -15.23 -4.48 18.01
C GLY A 549 -14.71 -5.44 16.93
N GLN A 550 -14.28 -4.94 15.77
CA GLN A 550 -13.99 -5.73 14.57
C GLN A 550 -12.65 -5.34 13.95
N ASP A 551 -11.56 -5.42 14.72
CA ASP A 551 -10.21 -5.25 14.16
C ASP A 551 -9.82 -6.46 13.29
N MET A 552 -9.57 -6.21 12.00
CA MET A 552 -9.31 -7.27 11.02
C MET A 552 -8.02 -8.03 11.29
N ASN A 553 -6.98 -7.37 11.80
CA ASN A 553 -5.73 -8.06 12.15
C ASN A 553 -5.96 -9.00 13.33
N CYS A 554 -6.64 -8.54 14.39
CA CYS A 554 -6.98 -9.37 15.54
C CYS A 554 -7.86 -10.56 15.13
N LEU A 555 -8.91 -10.33 14.33
CA LEU A 555 -9.78 -11.41 13.83
C LEU A 555 -9.00 -12.45 13.03
N LEU A 556 -8.15 -12.01 12.10
CA LEU A 556 -7.35 -12.90 11.26
C LEU A 556 -6.43 -13.79 12.10
N TRP A 557 -5.76 -13.21 13.10
CA TRP A 557 -4.80 -13.96 13.90
C TRP A 557 -5.46 -14.80 14.99
N LEU A 558 -6.64 -14.39 15.48
CA LEU A 558 -7.48 -15.21 16.34
C LEU A 558 -7.89 -16.51 15.64
N LEU A 559 -8.27 -16.46 14.36
CA LEU A 559 -8.59 -17.65 13.57
C LEU A 559 -7.41 -18.64 13.54
N TYR A 560 -6.19 -18.16 13.30
CA TYR A 560 -5.00 -19.01 13.30
C TYR A 560 -4.66 -19.55 14.69
N ALA A 561 -4.72 -18.73 15.74
CA ALA A 561 -4.42 -19.15 17.11
C ALA A 561 -5.37 -20.27 17.57
N LEU A 562 -6.68 -20.09 17.37
CA LEU A 562 -7.69 -21.09 17.68
C LEU A 562 -7.51 -22.37 16.86
N SER A 563 -7.27 -22.22 15.55
CA SER A 563 -7.09 -23.37 14.66
C SER A 563 -5.84 -24.18 15.04
N PHE A 564 -4.73 -23.51 15.36
CA PHE A 564 -3.50 -24.19 15.78
C PHE A 564 -3.68 -24.85 17.14
N SER A 565 -4.35 -24.18 18.08
CA SER A 565 -4.64 -24.73 19.41
C SER A 565 -5.44 -26.02 19.30
N GLU A 566 -6.57 -26.00 18.56
CA GLU A 566 -7.38 -27.19 18.33
C GLU A 566 -6.63 -28.27 17.53
N PHE A 567 -5.86 -27.88 16.51
CA PHE A 567 -5.11 -28.82 15.66
C PHE A 567 -4.05 -29.59 16.44
N PHE A 568 -3.24 -28.91 17.24
CA PHE A 568 -2.19 -29.57 18.04
C PHE A 568 -2.73 -30.22 19.31
N CYS A 569 -3.88 -29.79 19.85
CA CYS A 569 -4.56 -30.49 20.94
C CYS A 569 -5.19 -31.80 20.48
N ALA A 570 -5.83 -31.81 19.30
CA ALA A 570 -6.57 -32.95 18.76
C ALA A 570 -5.69 -34.17 18.42
N ASP A 571 -4.42 -33.96 18.10
CA ASP A 571 -3.44 -35.02 17.83
C ASP A 571 -2.02 -34.61 18.25
N PRO A 572 -1.59 -34.97 19.48
CA PRO A 572 -0.23 -34.71 19.97
C PRO A 572 0.88 -35.32 19.12
N ALA A 573 0.59 -36.39 18.35
CA ALA A 573 1.60 -37.05 17.52
C ALA A 573 2.07 -36.15 16.36
N LEU A 574 1.26 -35.16 15.96
CA LEU A 574 1.61 -34.16 14.95
C LEU A 574 2.85 -33.33 15.32
N LEU A 575 3.15 -33.19 16.61
CA LEU A 575 4.37 -32.53 17.08
C LEU A 575 5.60 -33.43 17.03
N ARG A 576 5.42 -34.76 17.06
CA ARG A 576 6.52 -35.74 17.13
C ARG A 576 6.97 -36.27 15.76
N GLY A 577 6.30 -35.85 14.67
CA GLY A 577 6.64 -36.28 13.31
C GLY A 577 7.98 -35.73 12.81
N ARG A 578 8.81 -36.57 12.14
CA ARG A 578 10.03 -36.13 11.45
C ARG A 578 9.69 -34.95 10.52
N SER A 579 10.52 -33.90 10.55
CA SER A 579 10.42 -32.62 9.81
C SER A 579 9.87 -32.68 8.36
N GLN A 580 9.98 -33.83 7.68
CA GLN A 580 9.64 -34.01 6.27
C GLN A 580 8.16 -34.33 5.97
N SER A 581 7.32 -34.76 6.91
CA SER A 581 5.89 -35.01 6.60
C SER A 581 5.10 -33.71 6.51
N THR A 582 4.36 -33.52 5.40
CA THR A 582 3.42 -32.42 5.20
C THR A 582 2.30 -32.54 6.24
N LEU A 583 1.97 -31.44 6.93
CA LEU A 583 0.84 -31.43 7.85
C LEU A 583 -0.47 -31.39 7.05
N SER A 584 -1.52 -32.04 7.55
CA SER A 584 -2.82 -32.09 6.88
C SER A 584 -3.94 -32.08 7.90
N ASP A 585 -4.95 -31.25 7.64
CA ASP A 585 -6.17 -31.15 8.43
C ASP A 585 -7.20 -32.16 7.93
N HIS A 586 -7.14 -33.37 8.49
CA HIS A 586 -8.09 -34.43 8.19
C HIS A 586 -9.40 -34.31 8.96
N ARG A 587 -9.46 -33.43 9.97
CA ARG A 587 -10.61 -33.27 10.87
C ARG A 587 -11.41 -31.98 10.59
N ASP A 588 -11.07 -31.26 9.53
CA ASP A 588 -11.73 -30.02 9.10
C ASP A 588 -11.76 -28.94 10.20
N ILE A 589 -10.70 -28.90 11.03
CA ILE A 589 -10.57 -28.02 12.19
C ILE A 589 -10.62 -26.56 11.76
N PHE A 590 -9.86 -26.18 10.72
CA PHE A 590 -9.78 -24.79 10.26
C PHE A 590 -11.16 -24.26 9.84
N ARG A 591 -11.95 -25.07 9.14
CA ARG A 591 -13.30 -24.70 8.73
C ARG A 591 -14.25 -24.56 9.92
N ARG A 592 -14.22 -25.51 10.86
CA ARG A 592 -15.07 -25.47 12.06
C ARG A 592 -14.77 -24.23 12.91
N VAL A 593 -13.49 -23.93 13.12
CA VAL A 593 -13.06 -22.72 13.85
C VAL A 593 -13.51 -21.47 13.12
N ALA A 594 -13.29 -21.36 11.81
CA ALA A 594 -13.74 -20.21 11.04
C ALA A 594 -15.25 -19.99 11.12
N ARG A 595 -16.04 -21.06 10.96
CA ARG A 595 -17.49 -20.97 11.10
C ARG A 595 -17.90 -20.45 12.47
N ARG A 596 -17.35 -21.03 13.55
CA ARG A 596 -17.64 -20.61 14.93
C ARG A 596 -17.33 -19.13 15.16
N VAL A 597 -16.17 -18.66 14.70
CA VAL A 597 -15.78 -17.25 14.85
C VAL A 597 -16.69 -16.34 14.02
N LEU A 598 -16.97 -16.69 12.77
CA LEU A 598 -17.82 -15.89 11.87
C LEU A 598 -19.28 -15.81 12.33
N GLU A 599 -19.81 -16.88 12.92
CA GLU A 599 -21.13 -16.90 13.58
C GLU A 599 -21.14 -15.99 14.81
N ASN A 600 -20.12 -16.08 15.67
CA ASN A 600 -20.03 -15.29 16.90
C ASN A 600 -19.92 -13.77 16.64
N ILE A 601 -19.24 -13.35 15.57
CA ILE A 601 -19.15 -11.93 15.20
C ILE A 601 -20.35 -11.44 14.35
N GLY A 602 -21.34 -12.33 14.11
CA GLY A 602 -22.57 -12.00 13.38
C GLY A 602 -22.42 -11.90 11.85
N TRP A 603 -21.31 -12.38 11.28
CA TRP A 603 -21.13 -12.42 9.82
C TRP A 603 -21.84 -13.60 9.18
N MET A 604 -22.05 -14.68 9.93
CA MET A 604 -22.85 -15.84 9.53
C MET A 604 -24.03 -16.02 10.49
N ARG A 605 -25.18 -16.45 9.95
CA ARG A 605 -26.29 -16.91 10.79
C ARG A 605 -25.99 -18.34 11.27
N PRO A 606 -26.33 -18.68 12.52
CA PRO A 606 -26.26 -20.06 13.00
C PRO A 606 -27.05 -20.97 12.08
N GLN A 607 -26.50 -22.15 11.77
CA GLN A 607 -27.18 -23.11 10.91
C GLN A 607 -28.46 -23.62 11.59
N THR A 608 -29.62 -23.33 11.01
CA THR A 608 -30.87 -24.02 11.36
C THR A 608 -30.93 -25.37 10.66
N ASP A 609 -31.40 -26.40 11.35
CA ASP A 609 -31.51 -27.77 10.81
C ASP A 609 -32.27 -27.76 9.48
N GLY A 610 -31.59 -28.13 8.38
CA GLY A 610 -32.20 -28.33 7.06
C GLY A 610 -31.66 -27.49 5.89
N ALA A 611 -30.86 -26.44 6.12
CA ALA A 611 -30.23 -25.68 5.03
C ALA A 611 -28.80 -26.16 4.74
N SER A 612 -28.44 -26.31 3.46
CA SER A 612 -27.07 -26.60 3.00
C SER A 612 -26.14 -25.42 3.30
N GLY A 613 -25.51 -25.44 4.49
CA GLY A 613 -24.68 -24.36 5.03
C GLY A 613 -23.39 -24.02 4.27
N ASP A 614 -23.15 -24.65 3.11
CA ASP A 614 -21.94 -24.44 2.30
C ASP A 614 -22.04 -23.20 1.39
N ASP A 615 -23.23 -22.89 0.87
CA ASP A 615 -23.42 -21.69 0.03
C ASP A 615 -23.26 -20.39 0.84
N ASN A 616 -23.63 -20.41 2.12
CA ASN A 616 -23.47 -19.25 3.01
C ASN A 616 -21.99 -19.00 3.37
N PHE A 617 -21.21 -20.06 3.58
CA PHE A 617 -19.78 -19.94 3.89
C PHE A 617 -18.97 -19.42 2.69
N ASP A 618 -19.25 -19.93 1.49
CA ASP A 618 -18.62 -19.43 0.25
C ASP A 618 -19.00 -17.96 -0.03
N THR A 619 -20.21 -17.55 0.32
CA THR A 619 -20.66 -16.16 0.22
C THR A 619 -19.89 -15.25 1.20
N VAL A 620 -19.66 -15.68 2.44
CA VAL A 620 -18.87 -14.93 3.41
C VAL A 620 -17.39 -14.87 3.02
N LEU A 621 -16.85 -15.93 2.42
CA LEU A 621 -15.48 -15.91 1.90
C LEU A 621 -15.32 -14.94 0.71
N LYS A 622 -16.34 -14.85 -0.16
CA LYS A 622 -16.40 -13.81 -1.20
C LYS A 622 -16.55 -12.41 -0.62
N ALA A 623 -17.30 -12.24 0.48
CA ALA A 623 -17.38 -10.97 1.20
C ALA A 623 -16.03 -10.60 1.84
N ALA A 624 -15.24 -11.57 2.31
CA ALA A 624 -13.89 -11.35 2.81
C ALA A 624 -12.94 -10.79 1.72
N LEU A 625 -13.10 -11.17 0.46
CA LEU A 625 -12.37 -10.55 -0.67
C LEU A 625 -12.75 -9.07 -0.87
N LEU A 626 -14.04 -8.73 -0.71
CA LEU A 626 -14.50 -7.34 -0.77
C LEU A 626 -13.99 -6.52 0.42
N LEU A 627 -13.93 -7.13 1.60
CA LEU A 627 -13.34 -6.51 2.79
C LEU A 627 -11.84 -6.31 2.63
N PHE A 628 -11.12 -7.28 2.03
CA PHE A 628 -9.72 -7.10 1.69
C PHE A 628 -9.53 -5.96 0.69
N ALA A 629 -10.36 -5.84 -0.35
CA ALA A 629 -10.28 -4.71 -1.29
C ALA A 629 -10.51 -3.35 -0.59
N ARG A 630 -11.38 -3.30 0.44
CA ARG A 630 -11.54 -2.09 1.28
C ARG A 630 -10.31 -1.84 2.16
N TYR A 631 -9.72 -2.89 2.72
CA TYR A 631 -8.49 -2.82 3.49
C TYR A 631 -7.29 -2.40 2.63
N GLU A 632 -7.19 -2.89 1.40
CA GLU A 632 -6.18 -2.52 0.40
C GLU A 632 -6.17 -1.02 0.14
N ASN A 633 -7.35 -0.42 0.03
CA ASN A 633 -7.44 1.03 -0.08
C ASN A 633 -6.77 1.73 1.11
N ALA A 634 -6.85 1.21 2.33
CA ALA A 634 -6.31 1.86 3.53
C ALA A 634 -4.77 1.75 3.67
N MET A 635 -4.10 0.97 2.83
CA MET A 635 -2.66 0.74 2.92
C MET A 635 -1.88 1.62 1.94
N TYR A 636 -0.98 2.47 2.44
CA TYR A 636 0.00 3.18 1.60
C TYR A 636 1.45 2.73 1.81
N GLY A 637 1.74 1.98 2.88
CA GLY A 637 3.09 1.50 3.15
C GLY A 637 3.57 0.52 2.07
N ARG A 638 4.42 0.96 1.14
CA ARG A 638 4.87 0.14 0.00
C ARG A 638 5.57 -1.16 0.43
N SER A 639 6.25 -1.15 1.58
CA SER A 639 6.86 -2.34 2.17
C SER A 639 5.84 -3.32 2.79
N TYR A 640 4.66 -2.85 3.20
CA TYR A 640 3.62 -3.69 3.82
C TYR A 640 2.72 -4.37 2.80
N ILE A 641 2.40 -3.68 1.70
CA ILE A 641 1.48 -4.14 0.66
C ILE A 641 1.79 -5.55 0.14
N PRO A 642 3.06 -5.93 -0.18
CA PRO A 642 3.37 -7.29 -0.64
C PRO A 642 3.09 -8.35 0.43
N GLY A 643 3.46 -8.05 1.68
CA GLY A 643 3.23 -8.93 2.81
C GLY A 643 1.75 -9.15 3.10
N ALA A 644 0.93 -8.10 2.99
CA ALA A 644 -0.51 -8.18 3.14
C ALA A 644 -1.14 -9.08 2.07
N HIS A 645 -0.84 -8.86 0.79
CA HIS A 645 -1.32 -9.70 -0.31
C HIS A 645 -0.97 -11.18 -0.12
N CYS A 646 0.27 -11.45 0.30
CA CYS A 646 0.72 -12.81 0.60
C CYS A 646 -0.07 -13.42 1.78
N LEU A 647 -0.28 -12.67 2.86
CA LEU A 647 -1.03 -13.13 4.04
C LEU A 647 -2.48 -13.47 3.70
N PHE A 648 -3.16 -12.60 2.92
CA PHE A 648 -4.53 -12.85 2.49
C PHE A 648 -4.63 -14.05 1.54
N GLY A 649 -3.64 -14.26 0.66
CA GLY A 649 -3.56 -15.47 -0.16
C GLY A 649 -3.48 -16.75 0.69
N MET A 650 -2.66 -16.73 1.75
CA MET A 650 -2.57 -17.85 2.70
C MET A 650 -3.86 -18.04 3.50
N LEU A 651 -4.51 -16.96 3.94
CA LEU A 651 -5.78 -17.02 4.66
C LEU A 651 -6.88 -17.70 3.81
N LEU A 652 -7.05 -17.25 2.56
CA LEU A 652 -8.03 -17.85 1.65
C LEU A 652 -7.73 -19.33 1.44
N TRP A 653 -6.45 -19.70 1.28
CA TRP A 653 -6.06 -21.10 1.15
C TRP A 653 -6.42 -21.94 2.38
N ASP A 654 -6.02 -21.47 3.57
CA ASP A 654 -6.14 -22.21 4.82
C ASP A 654 -7.60 -22.32 5.28
N PHE A 655 -8.43 -21.29 5.08
CA PHE A 655 -9.80 -21.27 5.62
C PHE A 655 -10.91 -21.55 4.60
N SER A 656 -10.61 -21.73 3.31
CA SER A 656 -11.62 -22.17 2.34
C SER A 656 -12.18 -23.54 2.68
N PRO A 657 -13.51 -23.77 2.66
CA PRO A 657 -14.11 -25.04 3.06
C PRO A 657 -13.79 -26.13 2.03
N SER A 658 -13.74 -25.75 0.76
CA SER A 658 -13.22 -26.57 -0.33
C SER A 658 -12.40 -25.70 -1.26
N LEU A 659 -11.26 -26.22 -1.72
CA LEU A 659 -10.49 -25.51 -2.74
C LEU A 659 -11.19 -25.69 -4.08
N THR A 660 -11.79 -24.62 -4.59
CA THR A 660 -12.35 -24.57 -5.94
C THR A 660 -11.32 -23.98 -6.92
N PRO A 661 -11.46 -24.20 -8.23
CA PRO A 661 -10.60 -23.55 -9.23
C PRO A 661 -10.64 -22.03 -9.16
N GLU A 662 -11.73 -21.43 -8.66
CA GLU A 662 -11.85 -19.99 -8.42
C GLU A 662 -10.99 -19.54 -7.25
N VAL A 663 -11.07 -20.22 -6.11
CA VAL A 663 -10.22 -19.93 -4.94
C VAL A 663 -8.75 -20.06 -5.31
N CYS A 664 -8.35 -21.14 -6.01
CA CYS A 664 -6.95 -21.30 -6.42
C CYS A 664 -6.49 -20.19 -7.36
N ARG A 665 -7.34 -19.71 -8.28
CA ARG A 665 -7.02 -18.56 -9.14
C ARG A 665 -6.88 -17.26 -8.34
N ALA A 666 -7.77 -17.01 -7.38
CA ALA A 666 -7.71 -15.84 -6.52
C ALA A 666 -6.43 -15.82 -5.66
N VAL A 667 -6.05 -16.96 -5.07
CA VAL A 667 -4.79 -17.08 -4.30
C VAL A 667 -3.57 -16.82 -5.19
N LEU A 668 -3.54 -17.39 -6.40
CA LEU A 668 -2.44 -17.18 -7.35
C LEU A 668 -2.36 -15.71 -7.83
N ASP A 669 -3.50 -15.03 -8.01
CA ASP A 669 -3.54 -13.61 -8.36
C ASP A 669 -2.99 -12.74 -7.22
N LEU A 670 -3.36 -13.02 -5.96
CA LEU A 670 -2.81 -12.33 -4.80
C LEU A 670 -1.30 -12.53 -4.66
N PHE A 671 -0.81 -13.76 -4.89
CA PHE A 671 0.63 -14.04 -4.88
C PHE A 671 1.37 -13.30 -6.00
N GLU A 672 0.76 -13.16 -7.16
CA GLU A 672 1.39 -12.40 -8.25
C GLU A 672 1.39 -10.90 -8.00
N LYS A 673 0.31 -10.36 -7.42
CA LYS A 673 0.28 -8.96 -6.93
C LYS A 673 1.36 -8.73 -5.88
N ALA A 674 1.52 -9.66 -4.93
CA ALA A 674 2.57 -9.61 -3.91
C ALA A 674 3.97 -9.60 -4.54
N ARG A 675 4.22 -10.49 -5.51
CA ARG A 675 5.49 -10.52 -6.25
C ARG A 675 5.76 -9.21 -6.98
N ALA A 676 4.82 -8.75 -7.80
CA ALA A 676 4.98 -7.53 -8.59
C ALA A 676 5.19 -6.29 -7.71
N ALA A 677 4.53 -6.22 -6.54
CA ALA A 677 4.75 -5.16 -5.57
C ALA A 677 6.11 -5.26 -4.89
N ALA A 678 6.59 -6.47 -4.56
CA ALA A 678 7.91 -6.68 -3.98
C ALA A 678 9.05 -6.33 -4.96
N GLU A 679 8.91 -6.63 -6.25
CA GLU A 679 9.89 -6.28 -7.28
C GLU A 679 10.13 -4.77 -7.36
N LYS A 680 9.09 -3.95 -7.13
CA LYS A 680 9.19 -2.48 -7.12
C LYS A 680 10.02 -1.94 -5.95
N LEU A 681 10.10 -2.66 -4.84
CA LEU A 681 10.86 -2.23 -3.66
C LEU A 681 12.38 -2.31 -3.86
N ALA A 682 12.82 -3.13 -4.83
CA ALA A 682 14.23 -3.30 -5.12
C ALA A 682 14.88 -1.99 -5.60
N ALA A 683 14.14 -1.13 -6.31
CA ALA A 683 14.64 0.15 -6.81
C ALA A 683 15.09 1.09 -5.66
N ASP A 684 14.36 1.10 -4.56
CA ASP A 684 14.63 1.96 -3.39
C ASP A 684 15.45 1.24 -2.28
N ARG A 685 15.92 0.01 -2.56
CA ARG A 685 16.56 -0.90 -1.59
C ARG A 685 15.73 -1.11 -0.32
N LEU A 686 14.41 -1.21 -0.47
CA LEU A 686 13.48 -1.45 0.64
C LEU A 686 13.15 -2.93 0.77
N CYS A 687 12.98 -3.38 2.01
CA CYS A 687 12.53 -4.74 2.31
C CYS A 687 11.00 -4.84 2.37
N VAL A 688 10.48 -6.06 2.19
CA VAL A 688 9.08 -6.40 2.41
C VAL A 688 8.86 -6.63 3.90
N TYR A 689 7.92 -5.90 4.49
CA TYR A 689 7.45 -6.18 5.83
C TYR A 689 6.43 -7.32 5.80
N THR A 690 6.69 -8.37 6.57
CA THR A 690 5.75 -9.47 6.82
C THR A 690 5.49 -9.56 8.31
N VAL A 691 4.24 -9.79 8.70
CA VAL A 691 3.87 -9.87 10.12
C VAL A 691 4.63 -11.00 10.83
N MET A 692 4.90 -12.11 10.13
CA MET A 692 5.60 -13.29 10.68
C MET A 692 7.12 -13.13 10.78
N ALA A 693 7.77 -12.46 9.83
CA ALA A 693 9.24 -12.45 9.74
C ALA A 693 9.84 -11.04 9.80
N GLY A 694 9.04 -9.98 9.98
CA GLY A 694 9.51 -8.60 9.94
C GLY A 694 9.95 -8.21 8.53
N TYR A 695 11.01 -7.40 8.44
CA TYR A 695 11.55 -6.91 7.17
C TYR A 695 12.44 -7.95 6.48
N THR A 696 11.92 -8.55 5.41
CA THR A 696 12.59 -9.55 4.58
C THR A 696 13.04 -8.93 3.25
N PRO A 697 14.28 -9.20 2.77
CA PRO A 697 14.71 -8.78 1.44
C PRO A 697 13.75 -9.21 0.32
N ALA A 698 13.56 -8.35 -0.69
CA ALA A 698 12.57 -8.57 -1.73
C ALA A 698 12.81 -9.87 -2.52
N ASP A 699 14.05 -10.20 -2.84
CA ASP A 699 14.48 -11.43 -3.51
C ASP A 699 14.14 -12.69 -2.69
N VAL A 700 14.44 -12.67 -1.39
CA VAL A 700 14.11 -13.76 -0.46
C VAL A 700 12.60 -13.93 -0.35
N PHE A 701 11.85 -12.83 -0.30
CA PHE A 701 10.39 -12.86 -0.24
C PHE A 701 9.78 -13.42 -1.54
N ILE A 702 10.28 -13.00 -2.71
CA ILE A 702 9.83 -13.50 -4.02
C ILE A 702 10.10 -15.01 -4.12
N ALA A 703 11.27 -15.49 -3.71
CA ALA A 703 11.60 -16.92 -3.71
C ALA A 703 10.62 -17.75 -2.85
N ARG A 704 10.16 -17.21 -1.71
CA ARG A 704 9.13 -17.84 -0.87
C ARG A 704 7.78 -17.90 -1.59
N ILE A 705 7.36 -16.82 -2.24
CA ILE A 705 6.14 -16.79 -3.05
C ILE A 705 6.20 -17.83 -4.16
N GLU A 706 7.33 -17.97 -4.84
CA GLU A 706 7.50 -18.95 -5.91
C GLU A 706 7.42 -20.39 -5.38
N LYS A 707 7.99 -20.67 -4.19
CA LYS A 707 7.85 -21.97 -3.50
C LYS A 707 6.38 -22.27 -3.21
N MET A 708 5.63 -21.32 -2.64
CA MET A 708 4.19 -21.47 -2.35
C MET A 708 3.35 -21.63 -3.63
N THR A 709 3.62 -20.82 -4.65
CA THR A 709 3.00 -20.94 -5.98
C THR A 709 3.25 -22.33 -6.58
N GLY A 710 4.47 -22.86 -6.38
CA GLY A 710 4.83 -24.23 -6.76
C GLY A 710 4.00 -25.30 -6.04
N LEU A 711 3.66 -25.13 -4.76
CA LEU A 711 2.79 -26.05 -4.02
C LEU A 711 1.38 -26.13 -4.60
N ILE A 712 0.88 -25.01 -5.13
CA ILE A 712 -0.43 -24.94 -5.79
C ILE A 712 -0.37 -25.51 -7.21
N ARG A 713 0.70 -25.23 -7.97
CA ARG A 713 0.84 -25.62 -9.39
C ARG A 713 1.38 -27.03 -9.64
N LYS A 714 2.25 -27.59 -8.79
CA LYS A 714 2.85 -28.93 -8.98
C LYS A 714 1.82 -30.08 -9.01
N PRO A 715 0.78 -30.09 -8.17
CA PRO A 715 -0.29 -31.10 -8.26
C PRO A 715 -1.14 -30.97 -9.54
N ALA A 716 -1.12 -29.81 -10.21
CA ALA A 716 -1.81 -29.57 -11.47
C ALA A 716 -1.06 -30.13 -12.69
N THR A 717 0.25 -30.39 -12.59
CA THR A 717 1.15 -30.64 -13.73
C THR A 717 1.64 -32.08 -13.91
N LYS A 718 1.41 -33.01 -12.97
CA LYS A 718 1.87 -34.40 -13.11
C LYS A 718 1.28 -35.20 -14.30
N ASP A 719 0.26 -34.69 -15.00
CA ASP A 719 -0.27 -35.29 -16.24
C ASP A 719 -0.16 -34.38 -17.48
N ALA A 720 0.47 -33.21 -17.37
CA ALA A 720 0.51 -32.22 -18.46
C ALA A 720 1.83 -32.28 -19.25
N ARG A 721 2.12 -33.42 -19.88
CA ARG A 721 3.17 -33.49 -20.93
C ARG A 721 2.68 -33.05 -22.31
N THR A 722 1.48 -32.50 -22.43
CA THR A 722 0.96 -31.98 -23.70
C THR A 722 0.31 -30.62 -23.56
N LYS A 723 0.99 -29.63 -24.16
CA LYS A 723 0.54 -28.29 -24.58
C LYS A 723 0.33 -27.24 -23.47
N GLY A 724 1.15 -26.20 -23.55
CA GLY A 724 1.14 -25.03 -22.69
C GLY A 724 -0.13 -24.20 -22.83
N SER A 725 -1.00 -24.32 -21.84
CA SER A 725 -1.88 -23.25 -21.37
C SER A 725 -2.17 -23.50 -19.89
N ALA A 726 -2.36 -22.44 -19.12
CA ALA A 726 -2.80 -22.50 -17.74
C ALA A 726 -4.23 -23.08 -17.68
N ARG A 727 -4.38 -24.40 -17.75
CA ARG A 727 -5.67 -25.05 -17.56
C ARG A 727 -6.06 -24.99 -16.07
N PRO A 728 -7.36 -24.78 -15.76
CA PRO A 728 -7.86 -24.80 -14.39
C PRO A 728 -7.61 -26.16 -13.72
N ILE A 729 -7.33 -26.13 -12.41
CA ILE A 729 -7.13 -27.33 -11.60
C ILE A 729 -8.42 -28.18 -11.66
N PRO A 730 -8.38 -29.48 -11.98
CA PRO A 730 -9.56 -30.33 -11.99
C PRO A 730 -10.27 -30.35 -10.63
N PRO A 731 -11.61 -30.26 -10.54
CA PRO A 731 -12.36 -30.20 -9.28
C PRO A 731 -12.03 -31.35 -8.31
N ALA A 732 -11.82 -32.56 -8.83
CA ALA A 732 -11.47 -33.73 -8.02
C ALA A 732 -10.07 -33.63 -7.38
N LYS A 733 -9.10 -32.98 -8.05
CA LYS A 733 -7.76 -32.73 -7.51
C LYS A 733 -7.79 -31.59 -6.49
N ALA A 734 -8.58 -30.55 -6.75
CA ALA A 734 -8.75 -29.44 -5.83
C ALA A 734 -9.36 -29.91 -4.49
N ARG A 735 -10.35 -30.81 -4.51
CA ARG A 735 -10.88 -31.47 -3.31
C ARG A 735 -9.84 -32.29 -2.53
N LYS A 736 -8.93 -33.01 -3.20
CA LYS A 736 -7.82 -33.74 -2.53
C LYS A 736 -6.79 -32.80 -1.90
N MET A 737 -6.66 -31.57 -2.39
CA MET A 737 -5.77 -30.56 -1.84
C MET A 737 -6.39 -29.83 -0.64
N SER A 738 -7.71 -29.89 -0.45
CA SER A 738 -8.39 -29.21 0.66
C SER A 738 -7.90 -29.64 2.05
N CYS A 739 -7.39 -30.87 2.21
CA CYS A 739 -6.81 -31.30 3.49
C CYS A 739 -5.42 -30.69 3.76
N ARG A 740 -4.76 -30.08 2.76
CA ARG A 740 -3.47 -29.40 2.91
C ARG A 740 -3.68 -27.96 3.38
N LYS A 741 -4.08 -27.83 4.63
CA LYS A 741 -4.10 -26.57 5.37
C LYS A 741 -2.73 -26.33 6.01
N LEU A 742 -2.48 -25.13 6.52
CA LEU A 742 -1.23 -24.68 7.17
C LEU A 742 -0.18 -24.10 6.20
N MET A 743 -0.62 -23.47 5.11
CA MET A 743 0.30 -22.75 4.23
C MET A 743 1.10 -21.70 5.00
N LEU A 744 0.48 -21.03 5.98
CA LEU A 744 1.19 -20.09 6.87
C LEU A 744 2.39 -20.72 7.60
N LEU A 745 2.25 -21.95 8.10
CA LEU A 745 3.32 -22.65 8.83
C LEU A 745 4.43 -23.11 7.86
N GLU A 746 4.06 -23.47 6.64
CA GLU A 746 4.98 -23.93 5.59
C GLU A 746 5.73 -22.80 4.86
N ALA A 747 5.11 -21.62 4.75
CA ALA A 747 5.64 -20.45 4.04
C ALA A 747 6.97 -19.93 4.61
N ASP A 748 7.18 -20.13 5.91
CA ASP A 748 8.33 -19.65 6.66
C ASP A 748 9.30 -20.79 7.04
N ARG A 749 9.27 -21.91 6.29
CA ARG A 749 10.35 -22.91 6.32
C ARG A 749 11.65 -22.28 5.81
N ARG A 750 12.48 -21.80 6.73
CA ARG A 750 13.90 -21.52 6.47
C ARG A 750 14.57 -22.87 6.19
N ASP A 751 14.99 -23.10 4.95
CA ASP A 751 15.65 -24.36 4.53
C ASP A 751 17.09 -24.50 5.12
N SER A 752 17.42 -23.76 6.18
CA SER A 752 18.70 -23.81 6.89
C SER A 752 18.49 -23.57 8.39
N ILE A 753 18.23 -24.65 9.12
CA ILE A 753 18.68 -24.82 10.51
C ILE A 753 19.55 -26.07 10.52
#